data_AF-A0A369RRY7-F1
#
_entry.id   AF-A0A369RRY7-F1
#
_cell.length_a   1.000
_cell.length_b   1.000
_cell.length_c   1.000
_cell.angle_alpha   90.00
_cell.angle_beta   90.00
_cell.angle_gamma   90.00
#
_symmetry.space_group_name_H-M   'P 1'
#
loop_
_entity.id
_entity.type
_entity.pdbx_description
1 polymer ?
#
loop_
_entity_poly.entity_id
_entity_poly.type
_entity_poly.pdbx_seq_one_letter_code
_entity_poly.pdbx_strand_id
1 'polypeptide(L)'
;MLELKEDAVLSGNHITNLTRGSISCLKTLSTLYLRKNDIEDIEARAFCGATNLQALILSQNLIKEIAPSAFCDMPSLSLLNLSHNAIQDIENNSFCETMSLTALDLTGNLLTKITNKTFACLGKLFKLQLSYNNMQDIAPRSFCTLLKLKRLYLDQNKLQNISESMLSCLKKLLTLNLNLNEINNIMVGAFEDLVILQELSLESNQISTISPFAFTKLAKLATLKLAGNHLSRFNGLIFSANVTLSVLGLEKTNIRRLSGPDIFNGNQTLAELDLSYNQISENPNLQFYDCKTLKITHNYLQESPPLNFNGVPSLESLHLGWNRYHTIDANFFVTLNHPIKMQELFLRNNRLNSVHDLTMANLKNLRKLDLRGNHLKDLTFLQPLISLSFLNLAGNDIQVLDLKNFRNLSLLTELYLGNNKIQYLEENYFANTRLNTLYLDNNRIRSVKSTFDGISSLTNLSLEGNHIDSWNALRFNNTKLISLNIRNNRLSAIGNMKHTKIKNLDIGNNIISNLSCEGLSPLSVFIFDNNNISHIESNCQLIFERLSHINASYNNLIKNGVDIGKKLLNHLHTIYEINIAGNNVKKLSTDIDPYFFRSLDISDNPIRLQNIKGILRRRTVIYITALDISNNNLGSIDIANLAADSYKNLEALDIRNNEIIVIHNRCFRGLLRIKFLYVQGNSLAFVTQTSFFGPPDLSTVLSGRDYLCCMVPGKVKTCQPSMFADTLSSCSYLLAHASLDAFVWIVGSLALIGNIIVLLQNHYSKSIKSNLVPTFLISNLAISDLIMSIYLLTIGIANLIYSDGDFGLHSENWLSNPGCHIACLLVIISTLMSVLIMAIISVDRFICIAYPFSTANLSLKVARITLGLVWLIIISFSSIPVMFSINQPGHLRIYAYNSMCMPNNYRGIFNATWMISYLSITVIVWIIMIALYTRIFMAVQQSSKGIRKSSLNDNKILAIRLSLILISDLISWLPYLYITISGLILEGKVDTITLQFIATFTLPLNSAINPFLYTLTSIKVLKRTFLSKKTKPSKSAFSSQAVTKSSVLSMQLVTFVNTVED
;
A
#
# COMPACT_ATOMS: atom_id res chain seq x y z
N MET A 1 24.54 -21.49 42.05
CA MET A 1 23.42 -22.34 42.52
C MET A 1 22.38 -22.43 41.40
N LEU A 2 22.65 -23.23 40.34
CA LEU A 2 21.79 -23.40 39.16
C LEU A 2 22.05 -24.81 38.56
N GLU A 3 21.90 -25.87 39.36
CA GLU A 3 22.09 -27.26 38.91
C GLU A 3 20.77 -28.05 38.72
N LEU A 4 19.60 -27.39 38.81
CA LEU A 4 18.30 -28.08 38.88
C LEU A 4 17.31 -27.74 37.75
N LYS A 5 17.74 -27.15 36.62
CA LYS A 5 16.82 -26.90 35.49
C LYS A 5 17.16 -27.76 34.29
N GLU A 6 16.21 -28.62 33.92
CA GLU A 6 16.24 -29.43 32.69
C GLU A 6 16.14 -28.55 31.43
N ASP A 7 15.61 -27.33 31.53
CA ASP A 7 15.49 -26.39 30.41
C ASP A 7 16.18 -25.05 30.70
N ALA A 8 16.90 -24.51 29.71
CA ALA A 8 17.55 -23.20 29.75
C ALA A 8 17.00 -22.30 28.63
N VAL A 9 16.50 -21.12 29.02
CA VAL A 9 15.95 -20.13 28.09
C VAL A 9 16.87 -18.91 28.05
N LEU A 10 17.59 -18.76 26.94
CA LEU A 10 18.49 -17.65 26.62
C LEU A 10 18.03 -16.90 25.36
N SER A 11 16.73 -16.97 25.06
CA SER A 11 16.15 -16.36 23.86
C SER A 11 15.92 -14.86 24.01
N GLY A 12 16.07 -14.08 22.93
CA GLY A 12 15.81 -12.64 22.93
C GLY A 12 16.91 -11.78 23.54
N ASN A 13 18.15 -12.27 23.59
CA ASN A 13 19.31 -11.50 24.05
C ASN A 13 20.19 -11.09 22.85
N HIS A 14 21.38 -10.54 23.10
CA HIS A 14 22.36 -10.14 22.09
C HIS A 14 23.58 -11.07 22.07
N ILE A 15 23.35 -12.38 22.20
CA ILE A 15 24.44 -13.37 22.14
C ILE A 15 24.94 -13.42 20.69
N THR A 16 26.21 -13.09 20.46
CA THR A 16 26.79 -13.01 19.12
C THR A 16 27.57 -14.25 18.70
N ASN A 17 28.19 -14.96 19.66
CA ASN A 17 29.02 -16.12 19.38
C ASN A 17 28.77 -17.23 20.41
N LEU A 18 28.81 -18.48 19.94
CA LEU A 18 28.85 -19.67 20.79
C LEU A 18 30.25 -20.27 20.72
N THR A 19 31.09 -19.96 21.71
CA THR A 19 32.48 -20.40 21.71
C THR A 19 32.66 -21.79 22.31
N ARG A 20 33.78 -22.43 22.00
CA ARG A 20 34.15 -23.76 22.49
C ARG A 20 33.97 -23.89 24.01
N GLY A 21 33.21 -24.91 24.43
CA GLY A 21 33.06 -25.27 25.84
C GLY A 21 32.08 -24.41 26.64
N SER A 22 31.42 -23.43 26.02
CA SER A 22 30.47 -22.51 26.69
C SER A 22 29.35 -23.22 27.46
N ILE A 23 28.99 -24.43 27.03
CA ILE A 23 27.87 -25.22 27.58
C ILE A 23 28.35 -26.58 28.15
N SER A 24 29.66 -26.84 28.14
CA SER A 24 30.24 -28.14 28.54
C SER A 24 29.99 -28.53 30.00
N CYS A 25 29.72 -27.57 30.88
CA CYS A 25 29.41 -27.80 32.29
C CYS A 25 27.93 -28.12 32.58
N LEU A 26 27.02 -27.95 31.62
CA LEU A 26 25.56 -28.05 31.81
C LEU A 26 25.04 -29.48 31.58
N LYS A 27 25.57 -30.44 32.36
CA LYS A 27 25.31 -31.88 32.16
C LYS A 27 23.87 -32.33 32.38
N THR A 28 23.05 -31.57 33.10
CA THR A 28 21.64 -31.90 33.39
C THR A 28 20.65 -31.29 32.38
N LEU A 29 21.14 -30.52 31.41
CA LEU A 29 20.31 -29.77 30.48
C LEU A 29 19.71 -30.68 29.38
N SER A 30 18.39 -30.64 29.25
CA SER A 30 17.58 -31.35 28.25
C SER A 30 17.16 -30.44 27.10
N THR A 31 16.73 -29.20 27.36
CA THR A 31 16.36 -28.24 26.29
C THR A 31 17.10 -26.92 26.40
N LEU A 32 17.61 -26.42 25.28
CA LEU A 32 18.27 -25.12 25.20
C LEU A 32 17.60 -24.22 24.16
N TYR A 33 17.09 -23.07 24.62
CA TYR A 33 16.45 -22.06 23.77
C TYR A 33 17.35 -20.83 23.56
N LEU A 34 17.93 -20.71 22.37
CA LEU A 34 18.78 -19.61 21.92
C LEU A 34 18.15 -18.77 20.80
N ARG A 35 16.81 -18.78 20.68
CA ARG A 35 16.08 -18.08 19.61
C ARG A 35 16.18 -16.56 19.73
N LYS A 36 16.19 -15.83 18.60
CA LYS A 36 16.25 -14.35 18.59
C LYS A 36 17.48 -13.81 19.34
N ASN A 37 18.66 -14.32 18.99
CA ASN A 37 19.92 -13.69 19.34
C ASN A 37 20.63 -13.23 18.06
N ASP A 38 21.86 -12.74 18.19
CA ASP A 38 22.67 -12.22 17.10
C ASP A 38 23.78 -13.23 16.71
N ILE A 39 23.53 -14.54 16.88
CA ILE A 39 24.55 -15.59 16.71
C ILE A 39 24.92 -15.72 15.23
N GLU A 40 26.16 -15.39 14.87
CA GLU A 40 26.65 -15.46 13.48
C GLU A 40 27.34 -16.78 13.14
N ASP A 41 28.01 -17.40 14.12
CA ASP A 41 28.77 -18.62 13.94
C ASP A 41 28.64 -19.58 15.14
N ILE A 42 28.66 -20.87 14.85
CA ILE A 42 28.76 -21.95 15.85
C ILE A 42 30.16 -22.52 15.74
N GLU A 43 31.06 -22.06 16.62
CA GLU A 43 32.44 -22.54 16.65
C GLU A 43 32.45 -24.07 16.80
N ALA A 44 33.37 -24.73 16.09
CA ALA A 44 33.53 -26.17 16.21
C ALA A 44 33.66 -26.58 17.69
N ARG A 45 32.91 -27.61 18.09
CA ARG A 45 32.88 -28.09 19.48
C ARG A 45 32.24 -27.15 20.51
N ALA A 46 31.46 -26.14 20.09
CA ALA A 46 30.72 -25.26 21.00
C ALA A 46 29.81 -26.02 21.99
N PHE A 47 29.19 -27.10 21.53
CA PHE A 47 28.23 -27.91 22.31
C PHE A 47 28.79 -29.23 22.86
N CYS A 48 30.08 -29.55 22.67
CA CYS A 48 30.61 -30.83 23.19
C CYS A 48 30.45 -30.89 24.72
N GLY A 49 30.03 -32.06 25.23
CA GLY A 49 29.78 -32.30 26.64
C GLY A 49 28.31 -32.10 27.07
N ALA A 50 27.45 -31.56 26.20
CA ALA A 50 26.01 -31.45 26.42
C ALA A 50 25.27 -32.78 26.12
N THR A 51 25.72 -33.87 26.73
CA THR A 51 25.34 -35.25 26.34
C THR A 51 23.87 -35.60 26.58
N ASN A 52 23.20 -34.90 27.50
CA ASN A 52 21.79 -35.08 27.82
C ASN A 52 20.83 -34.18 27.04
N LEU A 53 21.35 -33.26 26.20
CA LEU A 53 20.51 -32.32 25.48
C LEU A 53 19.66 -33.04 24.43
N GLN A 54 18.34 -32.94 24.55
CA GLN A 54 17.34 -33.53 23.66
C GLN A 54 16.83 -32.55 22.62
N ALA A 55 16.78 -31.26 22.94
CA ALA A 55 16.28 -30.24 22.03
C ALA A 55 17.14 -28.96 22.04
N LEU A 56 17.54 -28.52 20.85
CA LEU A 56 18.33 -27.31 20.64
C LEU A 56 17.62 -26.36 19.68
N ILE A 57 17.25 -25.18 20.18
CA ILE A 57 16.50 -24.16 19.43
C ILE A 57 17.39 -22.95 19.14
N LEU A 58 17.88 -22.85 17.91
CA LEU A 58 18.76 -21.80 17.40
C LEU A 58 18.06 -20.92 16.35
N SER A 59 16.72 -20.95 16.29
CA SER A 59 15.96 -20.23 15.27
C SER A 59 16.07 -18.70 15.38
N GLN A 60 15.93 -17.96 14.29
CA GLN A 60 16.00 -16.48 14.30
C GLN A 60 17.32 -15.97 14.86
N ASN A 61 18.42 -16.45 14.30
CA ASN A 61 19.79 -15.93 14.52
C ASN A 61 20.39 -15.55 13.15
N LEU A 62 21.71 -15.35 13.07
CA LEU A 62 22.43 -14.90 11.88
C LEU A 62 23.41 -15.96 11.35
N ILE A 63 23.20 -17.25 11.68
CA ILE A 63 24.12 -18.34 11.35
C ILE A 63 24.25 -18.49 9.83
N LYS A 64 25.47 -18.43 9.29
CA LYS A 64 25.74 -18.44 7.82
C LYS A 64 26.13 -19.81 7.26
N GLU A 65 26.74 -20.66 8.07
CA GLU A 65 27.22 -21.98 7.67
C GLU A 65 27.15 -22.97 8.85
N ILE A 66 27.13 -24.27 8.54
CA ILE A 66 27.23 -25.33 9.55
C ILE A 66 28.51 -26.13 9.30
N ALA A 67 29.55 -25.80 10.07
CA ALA A 67 30.83 -26.49 10.03
C ALA A 67 30.73 -27.95 10.52
N PRO A 68 31.65 -28.83 10.09
CA PRO A 68 31.80 -30.16 10.66
C PRO A 68 32.04 -30.10 12.17
N SER A 69 31.40 -30.99 12.93
CA SER A 69 31.52 -31.06 14.40
C SER A 69 31.03 -29.81 15.16
N ALA A 70 30.23 -28.93 14.54
CA ALA A 70 29.51 -27.87 15.26
C ALA A 70 28.62 -28.45 16.38
N PHE A 71 27.98 -29.59 16.12
CA PHE A 71 27.13 -30.34 17.07
C PHE A 71 27.85 -31.57 17.62
N CYS A 72 29.08 -31.39 18.10
CA CYS A 72 29.90 -32.52 18.55
C CYS A 72 29.37 -33.19 19.83
N ASP A 73 29.44 -34.51 19.85
CA ASP A 73 29.10 -35.37 21.01
C ASP A 73 27.71 -35.09 21.63
N MET A 74 26.66 -35.11 20.77
CA MET A 74 25.26 -34.87 21.16
C MET A 74 24.37 -36.12 20.97
N PRO A 75 24.63 -37.22 21.70
CA PRO A 75 23.96 -38.52 21.48
C PRO A 75 22.47 -38.53 21.81
N SER A 76 21.97 -37.59 22.62
CA SER A 76 20.56 -37.52 23.03
C SER A 76 19.72 -36.56 22.18
N LEU A 77 20.33 -35.79 21.28
CA LEU A 77 19.65 -34.73 20.54
C LEU A 77 18.61 -35.29 19.56
N SER A 78 17.34 -35.06 19.88
CA SER A 78 16.21 -35.52 19.09
C SER A 78 15.64 -34.41 18.19
N LEU A 79 15.70 -33.15 18.62
CA LEU A 79 15.18 -32.01 17.89
C LEU A 79 16.24 -30.92 17.73
N LEU A 80 16.50 -30.52 16.49
CA LEU A 80 17.33 -29.38 16.15
C LEU A 80 16.56 -28.38 15.30
N ASN A 81 16.43 -27.15 15.79
CA ASN A 81 15.76 -26.07 15.07
C ASN A 81 16.75 -24.96 14.73
N LEU A 82 17.04 -24.82 13.44
CA LEU A 82 17.92 -23.82 12.83
C LEU A 82 17.14 -22.89 11.89
N SER A 83 15.82 -22.82 12.03
CA SER A 83 14.96 -22.04 11.13
C SER A 83 15.22 -20.53 11.22
N HIS A 84 15.00 -19.81 10.12
CA HIS A 84 15.18 -18.36 10.03
C HIS A 84 16.59 -17.92 10.44
N ASN A 85 17.60 -18.53 9.84
CA ASN A 85 19.01 -18.11 9.91
C ASN A 85 19.46 -17.66 8.50
N ALA A 86 20.75 -17.46 8.30
CA ALA A 86 21.35 -17.08 7.01
C ALA A 86 22.13 -18.24 6.36
N ILE A 87 21.76 -19.51 6.65
CA ILE A 87 22.57 -20.67 6.29
C ILE A 87 22.57 -20.86 4.78
N GLN A 88 23.74 -20.73 4.15
CA GLN A 88 23.92 -20.87 2.69
C GLN A 88 24.43 -22.26 2.29
N ASP A 89 25.34 -22.83 3.07
CA ASP A 89 25.90 -24.17 2.84
C ASP A 89 25.91 -25.00 4.13
N ILE A 90 25.79 -26.31 3.97
CA ILE A 90 25.93 -27.31 5.02
C ILE A 90 27.05 -28.23 4.56
N GLU A 91 28.19 -28.15 5.25
CA GLU A 91 29.33 -28.99 4.91
C GLU A 91 29.01 -30.49 5.04
N ASN A 92 29.79 -31.30 4.33
CA ASN A 92 29.58 -32.74 4.30
C ASN A 92 29.72 -33.33 5.71
N ASN A 93 28.79 -34.19 6.09
CA ASN A 93 28.80 -34.90 7.37
C ASN A 93 28.63 -34.01 8.62
N SER A 94 28.22 -32.74 8.50
CA SER A 94 28.06 -31.82 9.65
C SER A 94 27.09 -32.33 10.73
N PHE A 95 26.17 -33.24 10.39
CA PHE A 95 25.21 -33.84 11.33
C PHE A 95 25.58 -35.26 11.81
N CYS A 96 26.76 -35.79 11.46
CA CYS A 96 27.11 -37.18 11.79
C CYS A 96 27.32 -37.46 13.28
N GLU A 97 27.51 -36.43 14.09
CA GLU A 97 27.57 -36.56 15.55
C GLU A 97 26.18 -36.42 16.23
N THR A 98 25.12 -36.21 15.44
CA THR A 98 23.72 -36.05 15.87
C THR A 98 22.81 -37.17 15.37
N MET A 99 23.28 -38.42 15.40
CA MET A 99 22.59 -39.59 14.83
C MET A 99 21.24 -39.94 15.50
N SER A 100 20.94 -39.35 16.65
CA SER A 100 19.68 -39.49 17.37
C SER A 100 18.56 -38.59 16.87
N LEU A 101 18.85 -37.62 15.99
CA LEU A 101 17.88 -36.64 15.52
C LEU A 101 16.66 -37.33 14.89
N THR A 102 15.49 -36.92 15.36
CA THR A 102 14.18 -37.31 14.83
C THR A 102 13.49 -36.16 14.11
N ALA A 103 13.82 -34.91 14.45
CA ALA A 103 13.30 -33.71 13.78
C ALA A 103 14.40 -32.69 13.52
N LEU A 104 14.52 -32.25 12.27
CA LEU A 104 15.44 -31.20 11.85
C LEU A 104 14.65 -30.11 11.12
N ASP A 105 14.80 -28.87 11.58
CA ASP A 105 14.17 -27.70 10.98
C ASP A 105 15.20 -26.71 10.43
N LEU A 106 15.24 -26.58 9.11
CA LEU A 106 16.10 -25.66 8.35
C LEU A 106 15.26 -24.63 7.57
N THR A 107 14.01 -24.41 7.96
CA THR A 107 13.08 -23.51 7.27
C THR A 107 13.59 -22.07 7.23
N GLY A 108 13.44 -21.34 6.13
CA GLY A 108 13.76 -19.91 6.09
C GLY A 108 15.25 -19.62 6.12
N ASN A 109 16.05 -20.43 5.44
CA ASN A 109 17.49 -20.23 5.26
C ASN A 109 17.80 -19.88 3.79
N LEU A 110 19.07 -19.88 3.40
CA LEU A 110 19.54 -19.51 2.07
C LEU A 110 20.11 -20.70 1.29
N LEU A 111 19.74 -21.94 1.65
CA LEU A 111 20.28 -23.15 1.03
C LEU A 111 19.96 -23.21 -0.46
N THR A 112 20.97 -23.49 -1.30
CA THR A 112 20.79 -23.59 -2.76
C THR A 112 20.86 -25.02 -3.30
N LYS A 113 21.46 -25.96 -2.56
CA LYS A 113 21.69 -27.34 -2.98
C LYS A 113 21.69 -28.30 -1.79
N ILE A 114 21.32 -29.55 -2.03
CA ILE A 114 21.48 -30.67 -1.09
C ILE A 114 22.17 -31.82 -1.83
N THR A 115 23.12 -32.46 -1.15
CA THR A 115 23.86 -33.62 -1.67
C THR A 115 23.58 -34.87 -0.86
N ASN A 116 23.99 -36.04 -1.37
CA ASN A 116 23.93 -37.31 -0.65
C ASN A 116 24.81 -37.38 0.60
N LYS A 117 25.66 -36.38 0.85
CA LYS A 117 26.48 -36.27 2.06
C LYS A 117 25.91 -35.32 3.10
N THR A 118 24.95 -34.47 2.73
CA THR A 118 24.35 -33.47 3.64
C THR A 118 23.63 -34.13 4.81
N PHE A 119 22.87 -35.21 4.58
CA PHE A 119 22.12 -35.93 5.62
C PHE A 119 22.55 -37.40 5.82
N ALA A 120 23.79 -37.75 5.42
CA ALA A 120 24.23 -39.14 5.32
C ALA A 120 24.05 -39.96 6.62
N CYS A 121 24.15 -39.34 7.79
CA CYS A 121 24.11 -40.02 9.08
C CYS A 121 22.74 -39.97 9.81
N LEU A 122 21.73 -39.32 9.22
CA LEU A 122 20.45 -39.04 9.90
C LEU A 122 19.41 -40.17 9.75
N GLY A 123 19.81 -41.41 9.97
CA GLY A 123 18.96 -42.59 9.75
C GLY A 123 17.72 -42.72 10.66
N LYS A 124 17.67 -41.96 11.77
CA LYS A 124 16.51 -41.93 12.68
C LYS A 124 15.53 -40.79 12.39
N LEU A 125 15.85 -39.92 11.42
CA LEU A 125 15.06 -38.73 11.14
C LEU A 125 13.65 -39.11 10.70
N PHE A 126 12.66 -38.50 11.34
CA PHE A 126 11.25 -38.72 11.12
C PHE A 126 10.60 -37.54 10.39
N LYS A 127 11.03 -36.31 10.70
CA LYS A 127 10.54 -35.06 10.09
C LYS A 127 11.72 -34.19 9.64
N LEU A 128 11.68 -33.74 8.38
CA LEU A 128 12.64 -32.81 7.82
C LEU A 128 11.90 -31.61 7.22
N GLN A 129 12.23 -30.41 7.70
CA GLN A 129 11.72 -29.14 7.18
C GLN A 129 12.82 -28.41 6.42
N LEU A 130 12.59 -28.15 5.13
CA LEU A 130 13.49 -27.42 4.25
C LEU A 130 12.76 -26.29 3.51
N SER A 131 11.61 -25.88 4.02
CA SER A 131 10.76 -24.89 3.40
C SER A 131 11.43 -23.50 3.37
N TYR A 132 11.01 -22.60 2.48
CA TYR A 132 11.55 -21.24 2.40
C TYR A 132 13.09 -21.22 2.25
N ASN A 133 13.61 -21.89 1.24
CA ASN A 133 15.03 -21.88 0.88
C ASN A 133 15.17 -21.52 -0.62
N ASN A 134 16.38 -21.56 -1.16
CA ASN A 134 16.69 -21.17 -2.55
C ASN A 134 17.05 -22.37 -3.45
N MET A 135 16.57 -23.58 -3.12
CA MET A 135 16.99 -24.80 -3.81
C MET A 135 16.37 -24.88 -5.21
N GLN A 136 17.22 -25.04 -6.23
CA GLN A 136 16.77 -25.24 -7.62
C GLN A 136 16.72 -26.72 -8.02
N ASP A 137 17.60 -27.53 -7.44
CA ASP A 137 17.66 -28.98 -7.65
C ASP A 137 18.19 -29.69 -6.39
N ILE A 138 17.89 -30.98 -6.26
CA ILE A 138 18.39 -31.85 -5.20
C ILE A 138 19.10 -33.04 -5.84
N ALA A 139 20.35 -33.27 -5.45
CA ALA A 139 21.15 -34.32 -6.07
C ALA A 139 20.50 -35.71 -5.91
N PRO A 140 20.67 -36.62 -6.89
CA PRO A 140 20.17 -37.99 -6.82
C PRO A 140 20.54 -38.69 -5.50
N ARG A 141 19.60 -39.46 -4.94
CA ARG A 141 19.81 -40.25 -3.71
C ARG A 141 20.16 -39.41 -2.46
N SER A 142 19.91 -38.10 -2.47
CA SER A 142 20.22 -37.21 -1.34
C SER A 142 19.52 -37.61 -0.03
N PHE A 143 18.40 -38.31 -0.12
CA PHE A 143 17.60 -38.73 1.02
C PHE A 143 17.71 -40.24 1.34
N CYS A 144 18.54 -41.01 0.64
CA CYS A 144 18.55 -42.47 0.77
C CYS A 144 18.96 -43.00 2.15
N THR A 145 19.64 -42.19 2.95
CA THR A 145 20.00 -42.53 4.33
C THR A 145 18.85 -42.29 5.31
N LEU A 146 17.82 -41.52 4.93
CA LEU A 146 16.68 -41.12 5.77
C LEU A 146 15.58 -42.20 5.83
N LEU A 147 15.95 -43.43 6.17
CA LEU A 147 15.10 -44.63 6.06
C LEU A 147 13.83 -44.60 6.93
N LYS A 148 13.77 -43.74 7.95
CA LYS A 148 12.62 -43.58 8.86
C LYS A 148 11.78 -42.32 8.58
N LEU A 149 12.11 -41.55 7.55
CA LEU A 149 11.45 -40.28 7.27
C LEU A 149 9.99 -40.50 6.89
N LYS A 150 9.09 -39.82 7.61
CA LYS A 150 7.64 -39.85 7.34
C LYS A 150 7.10 -38.53 6.80
N ARG A 151 7.78 -37.41 7.08
CA ARG A 151 7.32 -36.08 6.65
C ARG A 151 8.48 -35.29 6.08
N LEU A 152 8.32 -34.84 4.84
CA LEU A 152 9.28 -34.03 4.11
C LEU A 152 8.58 -32.78 3.58
N TYR A 153 9.13 -31.62 3.93
CA TYR A 153 8.61 -30.33 3.49
C TYR A 153 9.69 -29.59 2.71
N LEU A 154 9.38 -29.29 1.45
CA LEU A 154 10.23 -28.63 0.46
C LEU A 154 9.52 -27.41 -0.15
N ASP A 155 8.46 -26.92 0.50
CA ASP A 155 7.67 -25.81 -0.03
C ASP A 155 8.43 -24.48 -0.02
N GLN A 156 8.09 -23.56 -0.93
CA GLN A 156 8.78 -22.27 -1.09
C GLN A 156 10.28 -22.45 -1.33
N ASN A 157 10.59 -23.23 -2.36
CA ASN A 157 11.91 -23.34 -2.97
C ASN A 157 11.79 -22.99 -4.47
N LYS A 158 12.81 -23.27 -5.25
CA LYS A 158 12.88 -22.98 -6.70
C LYS A 158 12.99 -24.26 -7.52
N LEU A 159 12.44 -25.37 -7.03
CA LEU A 159 12.55 -26.68 -7.69
C LEU A 159 11.78 -26.66 -9.01
N GLN A 160 12.43 -27.00 -10.11
CA GLN A 160 11.82 -26.96 -11.45
C GLN A 160 11.30 -28.31 -11.94
N ASN A 161 11.85 -29.42 -11.44
CA ASN A 161 11.50 -30.77 -11.85
C ASN A 161 11.60 -31.75 -10.67
N ILE A 162 10.87 -32.86 -10.75
CA ILE A 162 11.01 -34.00 -9.85
C ILE A 162 11.58 -35.16 -10.67
N SER A 163 12.87 -35.44 -10.51
CA SER A 163 13.48 -36.60 -11.18
C SER A 163 13.18 -37.90 -10.44
N GLU A 164 13.15 -39.03 -11.14
CA GLU A 164 12.89 -40.37 -10.57
C GLU A 164 13.82 -40.69 -9.38
N SER A 165 15.07 -40.20 -9.43
CA SER A 165 16.08 -40.49 -8.40
C SER A 165 16.11 -39.49 -7.23
N MET A 166 15.42 -38.35 -7.34
CA MET A 166 15.43 -37.29 -6.33
C MET A 166 14.83 -37.76 -5.00
N LEU A 167 13.66 -38.41 -5.08
CA LEU A 167 12.90 -38.91 -3.92
C LEU A 167 13.06 -40.41 -3.72
N SER A 168 14.03 -41.03 -4.42
CA SER A 168 14.32 -42.45 -4.30
C SER A 168 14.64 -42.85 -2.85
N CYS A 169 14.35 -44.10 -2.51
CA CYS A 169 14.53 -44.70 -1.17
C CYS A 169 13.56 -44.26 -0.07
N LEU A 170 12.72 -43.23 -0.26
CA LEU A 170 11.78 -42.70 0.76
C LEU A 170 10.50 -43.56 0.97
N LYS A 171 10.67 -44.87 1.12
CA LYS A 171 9.58 -45.87 1.15
C LYS A 171 8.66 -45.80 2.40
N LYS A 172 8.99 -44.95 3.37
CA LYS A 172 8.22 -44.74 4.60
C LYS A 172 7.54 -43.37 4.67
N LEU A 173 7.64 -42.56 3.61
CA LEU A 173 7.09 -41.22 3.57
C LEU A 173 5.55 -41.25 3.53
N LEU A 174 4.93 -40.47 4.41
CA LEU A 174 3.47 -40.32 4.51
C LEU A 174 3.00 -38.97 3.97
N THR A 175 3.81 -37.91 4.16
CA THR A 175 3.49 -36.54 3.75
C THR A 175 4.66 -35.95 2.97
N LEU A 176 4.36 -35.44 1.77
CA LEU A 176 5.28 -34.70 0.94
C LEU A 176 4.66 -33.36 0.55
N ASN A 177 5.30 -32.27 0.98
CA ASN A 177 4.90 -30.91 0.60
C ASN A 177 5.93 -30.30 -0.37
N LEU A 178 5.47 -29.97 -1.58
CA LEU A 178 6.23 -29.34 -2.66
C LEU A 178 5.56 -28.05 -3.14
N ASN A 179 4.69 -27.46 -2.31
CA ASN A 179 3.97 -26.23 -2.65
C ASN A 179 4.92 -25.07 -3.00
N LEU A 180 4.47 -24.13 -3.82
CA LEU A 180 5.20 -22.89 -4.11
C LEU A 180 6.65 -23.17 -4.58
N ASN A 181 6.79 -24.04 -5.57
CA ASN A 181 8.03 -24.28 -6.32
C ASN A 181 7.81 -23.88 -7.79
N GLU A 182 8.78 -24.17 -8.65
CA GLU A 182 8.74 -23.85 -10.09
C GLU A 182 8.50 -25.11 -10.95
N ILE A 183 7.81 -26.12 -10.41
CA ILE A 183 7.65 -27.42 -11.08
C ILE A 183 6.75 -27.28 -12.29
N ASN A 184 7.26 -27.63 -13.48
CA ASN A 184 6.56 -27.43 -14.75
C ASN A 184 5.77 -28.64 -15.25
N ASN A 185 6.27 -29.86 -14.99
CA ASN A 185 5.68 -31.10 -15.49
C ASN A 185 5.87 -32.24 -14.48
N ILE A 186 4.93 -33.18 -14.43
CA ILE A 186 5.07 -34.42 -13.66
C ILE A 186 5.22 -35.59 -14.63
N MET A 187 6.40 -36.21 -14.61
CA MET A 187 6.71 -37.38 -15.44
C MET A 187 6.31 -38.69 -14.74
N VAL A 188 6.16 -39.75 -15.53
CA VAL A 188 6.01 -41.11 -15.00
C VAL A 188 7.25 -41.50 -14.19
N GLY A 189 7.06 -42.20 -13.06
CA GLY A 189 8.17 -42.62 -12.19
C GLY A 189 8.65 -41.55 -11.18
N ALA A 190 8.17 -40.30 -11.26
CA ALA A 190 8.58 -39.22 -10.33
C ALA A 190 8.34 -39.56 -8.84
N PHE A 191 7.39 -40.44 -8.55
CA PHE A 191 7.04 -40.87 -7.19
C PHE A 191 7.07 -42.40 -7.01
N GLU A 192 7.84 -43.12 -7.81
CA GLU A 192 7.84 -44.61 -7.90
C GLU A 192 7.99 -45.29 -6.52
N ASP A 193 8.88 -44.80 -5.66
CA ASP A 193 9.19 -45.40 -4.36
C ASP A 193 8.21 -45.02 -3.21
N LEU A 194 7.31 -44.05 -3.42
CA LEU A 194 6.48 -43.46 -2.36
C LEU A 194 5.17 -44.23 -2.11
N VAL A 195 5.25 -45.56 -2.03
CA VAL A 195 4.09 -46.48 -2.09
C VAL A 195 3.06 -46.28 -0.97
N ILE A 196 3.50 -45.78 0.20
CA ILE A 196 2.63 -45.56 1.37
C ILE A 196 2.26 -44.09 1.59
N LEU A 197 2.58 -43.20 0.64
CA LEU A 197 2.30 -41.77 0.75
C LEU A 197 0.79 -41.56 0.89
N GLN A 198 0.40 -40.71 1.85
CA GLN A 198 -1.00 -40.41 2.17
C GLN A 198 -1.40 -39.02 1.68
N GLU A 199 -0.48 -38.05 1.77
CA GLU A 199 -0.70 -36.67 1.35
C GLU A 199 0.43 -36.19 0.45
N LEU A 200 0.05 -35.72 -0.75
CA LEU A 200 0.91 -35.06 -1.71
C LEU A 200 0.36 -33.67 -2.03
N SER A 201 1.15 -32.64 -1.74
CA SER A 201 0.80 -31.25 -2.01
C SER A 201 1.77 -30.64 -3.02
N LEU A 202 1.22 -30.15 -4.13
CA LEU A 202 1.91 -29.57 -5.28
C LEU A 202 1.29 -28.22 -5.67
N GLU A 203 0.70 -27.52 -4.70
CA GLU A 203 -0.04 -26.29 -4.92
C GLU A 203 0.89 -25.14 -5.34
N SER A 204 0.38 -24.22 -6.16
CA SER A 204 1.07 -23.02 -6.62
C SER A 204 2.44 -23.32 -7.26
N ASN A 205 2.48 -24.32 -8.13
CA ASN A 205 3.60 -24.60 -9.02
C ASN A 205 3.25 -24.13 -10.45
N GLN A 206 4.09 -24.47 -11.43
CA GLN A 206 3.90 -24.13 -12.84
C GLN A 206 3.42 -25.34 -13.66
N ILE A 207 2.74 -26.31 -13.02
CA ILE A 207 2.46 -27.61 -13.64
C ILE A 207 1.47 -27.42 -14.78
N SER A 208 1.95 -27.65 -16.01
CA SER A 208 1.14 -27.56 -17.23
C SER A 208 0.70 -28.92 -17.74
N THR A 209 1.50 -29.97 -17.51
CA THR A 209 1.17 -31.33 -17.92
C THR A 209 1.52 -32.37 -16.85
N ILE A 210 0.69 -33.41 -16.77
CA ILE A 210 0.91 -34.59 -15.92
C ILE A 210 0.85 -35.80 -16.86
N SER A 211 1.92 -36.59 -16.89
CA SER A 211 1.95 -37.81 -17.71
C SER A 211 0.88 -38.81 -17.26
N PRO A 212 0.28 -39.57 -18.20
CA PRO A 212 -0.56 -40.71 -17.84
C PRO A 212 0.20 -41.64 -16.89
N PHE A 213 -0.49 -42.21 -15.91
CA PHE A 213 0.10 -43.13 -14.93
C PHE A 213 1.18 -42.50 -14.01
N ALA A 214 1.26 -41.17 -13.91
CA ALA A 214 2.24 -40.52 -13.02
C ALA A 214 2.06 -40.88 -11.53
N PHE A 215 0.84 -41.21 -11.10
CA PHE A 215 0.52 -41.47 -9.69
C PHE A 215 0.24 -42.95 -9.36
N THR A 216 0.47 -43.91 -10.27
CA THR A 216 -0.03 -45.29 -10.08
C THR A 216 0.53 -46.03 -8.87
N LYS A 217 1.77 -45.71 -8.46
CA LYS A 217 2.44 -46.38 -7.34
C LYS A 217 2.01 -45.87 -5.98
N LEU A 218 1.28 -44.74 -5.93
CA LEU A 218 0.83 -44.10 -4.69
C LEU A 218 -0.43 -44.79 -4.13
N ALA A 219 -0.34 -46.09 -3.83
CA ALA A 219 -1.47 -46.95 -3.48
C ALA A 219 -2.20 -46.57 -2.17
N LYS A 220 -1.62 -45.71 -1.33
CA LYS A 220 -2.22 -45.21 -0.08
C LYS A 220 -2.56 -43.73 -0.11
N LEU A 221 -2.45 -43.08 -1.27
CA LEU A 221 -2.69 -41.65 -1.39
C LEU A 221 -4.18 -41.36 -1.14
N ALA A 222 -4.44 -40.51 -0.16
CA ALA A 222 -5.78 -40.08 0.19
C ALA A 222 -6.03 -38.61 -0.21
N THR A 223 -4.98 -37.78 -0.18
CA THR A 223 -5.08 -36.34 -0.45
C THR A 223 -4.09 -35.94 -1.52
N LEU A 224 -4.61 -35.39 -2.62
CA LEU A 224 -3.81 -34.78 -3.69
C LEU A 224 -4.26 -33.33 -3.89
N LYS A 225 -3.33 -32.38 -3.70
CA LYS A 225 -3.58 -30.95 -3.90
C LYS A 225 -2.73 -30.43 -5.05
N LEU A 226 -3.41 -29.92 -6.08
CA LEU A 226 -2.82 -29.38 -7.31
C LEU A 226 -3.24 -27.92 -7.56
N ALA A 227 -3.77 -27.25 -6.55
CA ALA A 227 -4.28 -25.89 -6.64
C ALA A 227 -3.27 -24.91 -7.26
N GLY A 228 -3.70 -23.91 -8.01
CA GLY A 228 -2.81 -22.82 -8.47
C GLY A 228 -1.79 -23.21 -9.55
N ASN A 229 -2.03 -24.29 -10.31
CA ASN A 229 -1.20 -24.73 -11.42
C ASN A 229 -1.75 -24.29 -12.81
N HIS A 230 -1.22 -24.84 -13.90
CA HIS A 230 -1.53 -24.43 -15.29
C HIS A 230 -2.02 -25.59 -16.18
N LEU A 231 -2.74 -26.56 -15.61
CA LEU A 231 -3.08 -27.81 -16.30
C LEU A 231 -3.88 -27.63 -17.60
N SER A 232 -4.76 -26.61 -17.69
CA SER A 232 -5.65 -26.30 -18.84
C SER A 232 -6.67 -27.40 -19.24
N ARG A 233 -6.30 -28.67 -19.11
CA ARG A 233 -7.08 -29.89 -19.30
C ARG A 233 -6.75 -30.85 -18.17
N PHE A 234 -7.75 -31.62 -17.72
CA PHE A 234 -7.55 -32.67 -16.73
C PHE A 234 -8.05 -34.01 -17.29
N ASN A 235 -7.19 -35.02 -17.23
CA ASN A 235 -7.46 -36.38 -17.72
C ASN A 235 -7.35 -37.37 -16.56
N GLY A 236 -8.35 -38.23 -16.42
CA GLY A 236 -8.42 -39.27 -15.38
C GLY A 236 -7.32 -40.34 -15.43
N LEU A 237 -6.70 -40.55 -16.60
CA LEU A 237 -5.67 -41.58 -16.82
C LEU A 237 -4.37 -41.35 -16.05
N ILE A 238 -4.25 -40.25 -15.30
CA ILE A 238 -3.14 -40.01 -14.38
C ILE A 238 -3.18 -40.95 -13.16
N PHE A 239 -4.36 -41.47 -12.82
CA PHE A 239 -4.58 -42.46 -11.77
C PHE A 239 -4.72 -43.87 -12.34
N SER A 240 -4.32 -44.87 -11.56
CA SER A 240 -4.72 -46.26 -11.80
C SER A 240 -5.97 -46.60 -10.98
N ALA A 241 -6.67 -47.69 -11.32
CA ALA A 241 -7.83 -48.17 -10.56
C ALA A 241 -7.54 -48.52 -9.09
N ASN A 242 -6.25 -48.62 -8.72
CA ASN A 242 -5.82 -48.97 -7.36
C ASN A 242 -5.59 -47.75 -6.46
N VAL A 243 -5.72 -46.51 -6.98
CA VAL A 243 -5.55 -45.27 -6.20
C VAL A 243 -6.92 -44.77 -5.73
N THR A 244 -7.14 -44.79 -4.42
CA THR A 244 -8.40 -44.40 -3.77
C THR A 244 -8.22 -43.06 -3.05
N LEU A 245 -8.42 -41.94 -3.74
CA LEU A 245 -8.37 -40.62 -3.09
C LEU A 245 -9.66 -40.39 -2.28
N SER A 246 -9.51 -39.59 -1.23
CA SER A 246 -10.62 -38.99 -0.48
C SER A 246 -10.79 -37.52 -0.85
N VAL A 247 -9.68 -36.81 -1.08
CA VAL A 247 -9.68 -35.36 -1.39
C VAL A 247 -8.84 -35.08 -2.63
N LEU A 248 -9.43 -34.36 -3.58
CA LEU A 248 -8.74 -33.85 -4.77
C LEU A 248 -9.00 -32.34 -4.94
N GLY A 249 -7.94 -31.55 -4.78
CA GLY A 249 -7.95 -30.09 -5.00
C GLY A 249 -7.38 -29.72 -6.36
N LEU A 250 -8.19 -29.10 -7.21
CA LEU A 250 -7.87 -28.65 -8.57
C LEU A 250 -8.24 -27.17 -8.78
N GLU A 251 -8.39 -26.41 -7.71
CA GLU A 251 -8.77 -25.01 -7.78
C GLU A 251 -7.69 -24.14 -8.43
N LYS A 252 -8.06 -23.11 -9.19
CA LYS A 252 -7.10 -22.20 -9.84
C LYS A 252 -6.11 -22.91 -10.79
N THR A 253 -6.54 -23.94 -11.53
CA THR A 253 -5.67 -24.71 -12.45
C THR A 253 -5.88 -24.40 -13.95
N ASN A 254 -6.69 -23.38 -14.26
CA ASN A 254 -7.06 -22.96 -15.61
C ASN A 254 -7.81 -24.02 -16.44
N ILE A 255 -8.44 -25.02 -15.79
CA ILE A 255 -9.17 -26.09 -16.50
C ILE A 255 -10.34 -25.48 -17.27
N ARG A 256 -10.40 -25.73 -18.59
CA ARG A 256 -11.53 -25.31 -19.44
C ARG A 256 -12.59 -26.39 -19.62
N ARG A 257 -12.14 -27.64 -19.69
CA ARG A 257 -12.97 -28.83 -19.90
C ARG A 257 -12.37 -30.00 -19.14
N LEU A 258 -13.23 -30.79 -18.52
CA LEU A 258 -12.90 -32.13 -18.05
C LEU A 258 -13.13 -33.07 -19.25
N SER A 259 -12.10 -33.78 -19.71
CA SER A 259 -12.15 -34.60 -20.94
C SER A 259 -11.88 -36.08 -20.67
N GLY A 260 -12.69 -36.96 -21.28
CA GLY A 260 -12.55 -38.42 -21.26
C GLY A 260 -13.86 -39.11 -20.83
N PRO A 261 -14.21 -40.30 -21.36
CA PRO A 261 -15.26 -41.12 -20.78
C PRO A 261 -14.82 -41.56 -19.37
N ASP A 262 -15.68 -41.36 -18.37
CA ASP A 262 -15.50 -41.78 -16.99
C ASP A 262 -14.21 -41.29 -16.31
N ILE A 263 -14.00 -39.96 -16.30
CA ILE A 263 -12.79 -39.24 -15.84
C ILE A 263 -12.28 -39.68 -14.45
N PHE A 264 -13.12 -40.28 -13.59
CA PHE A 264 -12.63 -40.86 -12.34
C PHE A 264 -13.28 -42.21 -12.00
N ASN A 265 -13.59 -43.04 -13.01
CA ASN A 265 -14.17 -44.39 -12.85
C ASN A 265 -13.40 -45.28 -11.84
N GLY A 266 -12.09 -45.05 -11.70
CA GLY A 266 -11.22 -45.78 -10.78
C GLY A 266 -11.17 -45.25 -9.34
N ASN A 267 -11.84 -44.13 -9.02
CA ASN A 267 -11.69 -43.43 -7.75
C ASN A 267 -13.05 -43.24 -7.04
N GLN A 268 -13.69 -44.37 -6.74
CA GLN A 268 -15.05 -44.40 -6.16
C GLN A 268 -15.11 -43.83 -4.74
N THR A 269 -13.98 -43.70 -4.06
CA THR A 269 -13.85 -43.25 -2.67
C THR A 269 -13.75 -41.73 -2.48
N LEU A 270 -13.77 -40.96 -3.57
CA LEU A 270 -13.55 -39.51 -3.54
C LEU A 270 -14.69 -38.82 -2.79
N ALA A 271 -14.41 -38.35 -1.58
CA ALA A 271 -15.37 -37.67 -0.71
C ALA A 271 -15.48 -36.16 -1.02
N GLU A 272 -14.39 -35.52 -1.41
CA GLU A 272 -14.34 -34.09 -1.73
C GLU A 272 -13.58 -33.80 -3.03
N LEU A 273 -14.22 -33.01 -3.89
CA LEU A 273 -13.65 -32.49 -5.14
C LEU A 273 -13.79 -30.97 -5.19
N ASP A 274 -12.66 -30.27 -5.32
CA ASP A 274 -12.63 -28.83 -5.53
C ASP A 274 -12.12 -28.47 -6.94
N LEU A 275 -13.00 -27.88 -7.74
CA LEU A 275 -12.77 -27.38 -9.10
C LEU A 275 -12.95 -25.85 -9.17
N SER A 276 -12.92 -25.16 -8.03
CA SER A 276 -13.23 -23.73 -7.97
C SER A 276 -12.18 -22.87 -8.69
N TYR A 277 -12.55 -21.67 -9.13
CA TYR A 277 -11.65 -20.73 -9.81
C TYR A 277 -10.99 -21.31 -11.07
N ASN A 278 -11.76 -22.03 -11.88
CA ASN A 278 -11.32 -22.54 -13.17
C ASN A 278 -12.06 -21.83 -14.33
N GLN A 279 -11.97 -22.37 -15.53
CA GLN A 279 -12.59 -21.84 -16.75
C GLN A 279 -13.64 -22.81 -17.31
N ILE A 280 -14.27 -23.63 -16.45
CA ILE A 280 -15.22 -24.66 -16.84
C ILE A 280 -16.52 -23.97 -17.29
N SER A 281 -17.01 -24.30 -18.48
CA SER A 281 -18.18 -23.66 -19.10
C SER A 281 -19.43 -24.53 -19.13
N GLU A 282 -19.28 -25.85 -18.98
CA GLU A 282 -20.35 -26.84 -19.06
C GLU A 282 -20.38 -27.65 -17.76
N ASN A 283 -21.59 -28.04 -17.31
CA ASN A 283 -21.72 -28.86 -16.12
C ASN A 283 -21.07 -30.23 -16.33
N PRO A 284 -20.18 -30.67 -15.43
CA PRO A 284 -19.46 -31.90 -15.63
C PRO A 284 -20.35 -33.12 -15.36
N ASN A 285 -20.24 -34.14 -16.22
CA ASN A 285 -20.87 -35.44 -15.97
C ASN A 285 -19.99 -36.25 -15.00
N LEU A 286 -20.26 -36.14 -13.71
CA LEU A 286 -19.50 -36.80 -12.64
C LEU A 286 -20.08 -38.18 -12.32
N GLN A 287 -19.22 -39.16 -11.99
CA GLN A 287 -19.61 -40.53 -11.62
C GLN A 287 -18.78 -41.04 -10.41
N PHE A 288 -18.95 -40.44 -9.23
CA PHE A 288 -18.33 -40.89 -7.95
C PHE A 288 -19.41 -41.01 -6.86
N TYR A 289 -19.70 -42.25 -6.48
CA TYR A 289 -20.83 -42.57 -5.61
C TYR A 289 -20.70 -42.05 -4.18
N ASP A 290 -19.48 -41.91 -3.66
CA ASP A 290 -19.20 -41.48 -2.28
C ASP A 290 -18.94 -39.98 -2.12
N CYS A 291 -19.03 -39.19 -3.19
CA CYS A 291 -18.79 -37.75 -3.13
C CYS A 291 -19.80 -37.07 -2.21
N LYS A 292 -19.31 -36.43 -1.14
CA LYS A 292 -20.11 -35.67 -0.17
C LYS A 292 -20.08 -34.17 -0.45
N THR A 293 -18.93 -33.67 -0.89
CA THR A 293 -18.70 -32.23 -1.10
C THR A 293 -18.17 -31.99 -2.51
N LEU A 294 -18.89 -31.15 -3.26
CA LEU A 294 -18.50 -30.72 -4.59
C LEU A 294 -18.43 -29.20 -4.64
N LYS A 295 -17.23 -28.68 -4.94
CA LYS A 295 -16.99 -27.24 -5.08
C LYS A 295 -16.63 -26.91 -6.52
N ILE A 296 -17.44 -26.10 -7.18
CA ILE A 296 -17.20 -25.60 -8.54
C ILE A 296 -17.54 -24.10 -8.60
N THR A 297 -17.10 -23.36 -7.58
CA THR A 297 -17.36 -21.91 -7.46
C THR A 297 -16.43 -21.13 -8.39
N HIS A 298 -16.81 -19.94 -8.87
CA HIS A 298 -15.97 -19.11 -9.75
C HIS A 298 -15.56 -19.85 -11.04
N ASN A 299 -16.56 -20.25 -11.82
CA ASN A 299 -16.40 -20.83 -13.15
C ASN A 299 -17.36 -20.13 -14.13
N TYR A 300 -17.56 -20.70 -15.31
CA TYR A 300 -18.45 -20.18 -16.35
C TYR A 300 -19.67 -21.08 -16.60
N LEU A 301 -20.06 -21.89 -15.60
CA LEU A 301 -21.16 -22.84 -15.72
C LEU A 301 -22.50 -22.16 -16.01
N GLN A 302 -23.31 -22.85 -16.79
CA GLN A 302 -24.67 -22.47 -17.20
C GLN A 302 -25.61 -23.67 -17.00
N GLU A 303 -26.90 -23.49 -17.20
CA GLU A 303 -27.96 -24.48 -16.95
C GLU A 303 -27.84 -25.73 -17.83
N SER A 304 -27.34 -25.58 -19.05
CA SER A 304 -27.21 -26.68 -20.01
C SER A 304 -25.74 -27.07 -20.21
N PRO A 305 -25.39 -28.37 -20.13
CA PRO A 305 -26.26 -29.50 -19.76
C PRO A 305 -26.68 -29.45 -18.28
N PRO A 306 -27.80 -30.09 -17.87
CA PRO A 306 -28.21 -30.12 -16.47
C PRO A 306 -27.24 -30.90 -15.59
N LEU A 307 -27.26 -30.66 -14.28
CA LEU A 307 -26.42 -31.39 -13.33
C LEU A 307 -26.97 -32.81 -13.16
N ASN A 308 -26.16 -33.81 -13.52
CA ASN A 308 -26.51 -35.22 -13.40
C ASN A 308 -26.13 -35.76 -12.02
N PHE A 309 -27.12 -35.94 -11.14
CA PHE A 309 -26.91 -36.44 -9.78
C PHE A 309 -26.87 -37.95 -9.68
N ASN A 310 -27.18 -38.67 -10.77
CA ASN A 310 -27.12 -40.14 -10.79
C ASN A 310 -25.73 -40.68 -10.47
N GLY A 311 -24.70 -39.95 -10.88
CA GLY A 311 -23.32 -40.31 -10.60
C GLY A 311 -22.78 -39.81 -9.26
N VAL A 312 -23.54 -39.02 -8.49
CA VAL A 312 -23.13 -38.47 -7.17
C VAL A 312 -24.27 -38.55 -6.12
N PRO A 313 -24.88 -39.72 -5.87
CA PRO A 313 -26.05 -39.86 -5.00
C PRO A 313 -25.80 -39.53 -3.52
N SER A 314 -24.55 -39.51 -3.07
CA SER A 314 -24.17 -39.21 -1.68
C SER A 314 -23.91 -37.71 -1.42
N LEU A 315 -24.15 -36.84 -2.39
CA LEU A 315 -23.80 -35.42 -2.26
C LEU A 315 -24.60 -34.73 -1.16
N GLU A 316 -23.88 -34.14 -0.20
CA GLU A 316 -24.42 -33.41 0.95
C GLU A 316 -24.22 -31.89 0.80
N SER A 317 -23.12 -31.44 0.19
CA SER A 317 -22.78 -30.03 0.05
C SER A 317 -22.33 -29.68 -1.37
N LEU A 318 -22.99 -28.67 -1.97
CA LEU A 318 -22.74 -28.23 -3.34
C LEU A 318 -22.48 -26.71 -3.41
N HIS A 319 -21.32 -26.34 -3.92
CA HIS A 319 -20.92 -24.94 -4.07
C HIS A 319 -20.81 -24.53 -5.55
N LEU A 320 -21.78 -23.77 -6.03
CA LEU A 320 -21.92 -23.28 -7.39
C LEU A 320 -21.89 -21.74 -7.49
N GLY A 321 -21.42 -21.05 -6.45
CA GLY A 321 -21.39 -19.59 -6.45
C GLY A 321 -20.47 -19.02 -7.53
N TRP A 322 -20.69 -17.77 -7.94
CA TRP A 322 -19.87 -17.08 -8.94
C TRP A 322 -19.80 -17.84 -10.29
N ASN A 323 -20.94 -18.32 -10.78
CA ASN A 323 -21.10 -18.90 -12.11
C ASN A 323 -22.06 -18.04 -12.95
N ARG A 324 -22.66 -18.58 -14.01
CA ARG A 324 -23.53 -17.86 -14.95
C ARG A 324 -24.94 -18.46 -15.04
N TYR A 325 -25.42 -19.11 -13.98
CA TYR A 325 -26.80 -19.61 -13.94
C TYR A 325 -27.80 -18.45 -13.89
N HIS A 326 -28.79 -18.45 -14.77
CA HIS A 326 -29.90 -17.51 -14.85
C HIS A 326 -31.18 -18.04 -14.21
N THR A 327 -31.38 -19.36 -14.21
CA THR A 327 -32.58 -20.03 -13.66
C THR A 327 -32.22 -21.34 -12.99
N ILE A 328 -33.08 -21.77 -12.05
CA ILE A 328 -33.13 -23.16 -11.56
C ILE A 328 -34.47 -23.73 -12.02
N ASP A 329 -34.48 -24.39 -13.17
CA ASP A 329 -35.67 -25.02 -13.74
C ASP A 329 -35.94 -26.42 -13.15
N ALA A 330 -37.02 -27.06 -13.60
CA ALA A 330 -37.43 -28.39 -13.15
C ALA A 330 -36.42 -29.51 -13.49
N ASN A 331 -35.55 -29.30 -14.48
CA ASN A 331 -34.58 -30.28 -14.96
C ASN A 331 -33.15 -29.97 -14.49
N PHE A 332 -32.96 -28.91 -13.70
CA PHE A 332 -31.66 -28.48 -13.19
C PHE A 332 -30.89 -29.61 -12.49
N PHE A 333 -31.62 -30.50 -11.80
CA PHE A 333 -31.11 -31.76 -11.25
C PHE A 333 -31.73 -32.95 -11.99
N VAL A 334 -30.90 -33.75 -12.67
CA VAL A 334 -31.32 -35.02 -13.26
C VAL A 334 -31.09 -36.13 -12.25
N THR A 335 -32.17 -36.81 -11.83
CA THR A 335 -32.14 -37.95 -10.90
C THR A 335 -32.95 -39.13 -11.43
N LEU A 336 -32.47 -40.35 -11.20
CA LEU A 336 -33.12 -41.63 -11.43
C LEU A 336 -33.26 -42.31 -10.05
N ASN A 337 -34.47 -42.31 -9.51
CA ASN A 337 -34.94 -43.23 -8.47
C ASN A 337 -34.29 -43.15 -7.06
N HIS A 338 -33.56 -42.09 -6.71
CA HIS A 338 -33.00 -41.93 -5.35
C HIS A 338 -33.28 -40.55 -4.72
N PRO A 339 -33.54 -40.47 -3.40
CA PRO A 339 -33.76 -39.20 -2.70
C PRO A 339 -32.45 -38.42 -2.57
N ILE A 340 -32.49 -37.12 -2.87
CA ILE A 340 -31.32 -36.23 -2.77
C ILE A 340 -30.96 -36.01 -1.29
N LYS A 341 -29.72 -36.32 -0.90
CA LYS A 341 -29.19 -36.17 0.47
C LYS A 341 -28.67 -34.76 0.79
N MET A 342 -28.75 -33.84 -0.16
CA MET A 342 -28.21 -32.49 -0.07
C MET A 342 -28.71 -31.74 1.18
N GLN A 343 -27.76 -31.19 1.93
CA GLN A 343 -27.97 -30.38 3.13
C GLN A 343 -27.52 -28.93 2.92
N GLU A 344 -26.57 -28.68 2.04
CA GLU A 344 -26.03 -27.34 1.79
C GLU A 344 -25.96 -27.03 0.28
N LEU A 345 -26.52 -25.89 -0.10
CA LEU A 345 -26.51 -25.41 -1.48
C LEU A 345 -26.11 -23.94 -1.52
N PHE A 346 -24.96 -23.66 -2.14
CA PHE A 346 -24.41 -22.31 -2.28
C PHE A 346 -24.43 -21.87 -3.74
N LEU A 347 -25.26 -20.89 -4.05
CA LEU A 347 -25.52 -20.36 -5.39
C LEU A 347 -25.29 -18.83 -5.47
N ARG A 348 -24.56 -18.27 -4.50
CA ARG A 348 -24.27 -16.84 -4.43
C ARG A 348 -23.61 -16.28 -5.69
N ASN A 349 -23.89 -15.03 -6.04
CA ASN A 349 -23.29 -14.29 -7.16
C ASN A 349 -23.40 -15.03 -8.50
N ASN A 350 -24.60 -15.54 -8.80
CA ASN A 350 -24.97 -16.00 -10.13
C ASN A 350 -25.80 -14.89 -10.82
N ARG A 351 -26.66 -15.26 -11.78
CA ARG A 351 -27.59 -14.35 -12.47
C ARG A 351 -29.04 -14.81 -12.26
N LEU A 352 -29.32 -15.51 -11.17
CA LEU A 352 -30.59 -16.18 -10.96
C LEU A 352 -31.73 -15.17 -10.86
N ASN A 353 -32.71 -15.26 -11.75
CA ASN A 353 -33.93 -14.43 -11.71
C ASN A 353 -35.17 -15.21 -11.26
N SER A 354 -35.11 -16.55 -11.29
CA SER A 354 -36.20 -17.45 -10.95
C SER A 354 -35.69 -18.81 -10.47
N VAL A 355 -36.45 -19.42 -9.56
CA VAL A 355 -36.19 -20.75 -9.00
C VAL A 355 -37.51 -21.52 -8.98
N HIS A 356 -37.52 -22.72 -9.54
CA HIS A 356 -38.73 -23.52 -9.68
C HIS A 356 -39.01 -24.36 -8.42
N ASP A 357 -40.26 -24.31 -7.94
CA ASP A 357 -40.72 -25.00 -6.72
C ASP A 357 -40.52 -26.53 -6.75
N LEU A 358 -40.73 -27.19 -7.90
CA LEU A 358 -40.57 -28.65 -8.06
C LEU A 358 -39.13 -29.10 -7.78
N THR A 359 -38.14 -28.31 -8.21
CA THR A 359 -36.72 -28.60 -7.98
C THR A 359 -36.39 -28.51 -6.49
N MET A 360 -36.91 -27.48 -5.82
CA MET A 360 -36.74 -27.30 -4.38
C MET A 360 -37.51 -28.33 -3.56
N ALA A 361 -38.65 -28.84 -4.07
CA ALA A 361 -39.42 -29.91 -3.44
C ALA A 361 -38.65 -31.23 -3.32
N ASN A 362 -37.64 -31.45 -4.16
CA ASN A 362 -36.73 -32.60 -4.07
C ASN A 362 -35.62 -32.42 -3.02
N LEU A 363 -35.42 -31.21 -2.49
CA LEU A 363 -34.36 -30.86 -1.54
C LEU A 363 -34.87 -30.68 -0.09
N LYS A 364 -35.76 -31.56 0.38
CA LYS A 364 -36.41 -31.43 1.70
C LYS A 364 -35.44 -31.47 2.89
N ASN A 365 -34.26 -32.03 2.72
CA ASN A 365 -33.21 -32.14 3.74
C ASN A 365 -32.28 -30.90 3.79
N LEU A 366 -32.51 -29.92 2.94
CA LEU A 366 -31.66 -28.74 2.84
C LEU A 366 -31.72 -27.91 4.14
N ARG A 367 -30.55 -27.70 4.75
CA ARG A 367 -30.37 -26.94 5.99
C ARG A 367 -29.81 -25.55 5.73
N LYS A 368 -28.95 -25.41 4.72
CA LYS A 368 -28.33 -24.12 4.34
C LYS A 368 -28.55 -23.82 2.86
N LEU A 369 -29.09 -22.64 2.60
CA LEU A 369 -29.27 -22.12 1.25
C LEU A 369 -28.70 -20.70 1.16
N ASP A 370 -27.71 -20.51 0.28
CA ASP A 370 -27.12 -19.20 0.00
C ASP A 370 -27.38 -18.80 -1.45
N LEU A 371 -28.23 -17.80 -1.63
CA LEU A 371 -28.63 -17.21 -2.90
C LEU A 371 -28.21 -15.74 -2.98
N ARG A 372 -27.24 -15.30 -2.16
CA ARG A 372 -26.79 -13.90 -2.10
C ARG A 372 -26.33 -13.40 -3.47
N GLY A 373 -26.62 -12.14 -3.84
CA GLY A 373 -26.04 -11.52 -5.04
C GLY A 373 -26.62 -12.06 -6.35
N ASN A 374 -27.94 -12.31 -6.39
CA ASN A 374 -28.66 -12.74 -7.58
C ASN A 374 -29.72 -11.69 -7.95
N HIS A 375 -30.68 -12.03 -8.81
CA HIS A 375 -31.76 -11.15 -9.29
C HIS A 375 -33.16 -11.67 -8.91
N LEU A 376 -33.26 -12.37 -7.77
CA LEU A 376 -34.51 -12.97 -7.34
C LEU A 376 -35.50 -11.92 -6.86
N LYS A 377 -36.77 -12.13 -7.20
CA LYS A 377 -37.91 -11.30 -6.79
C LYS A 377 -38.95 -12.09 -6.02
N ASP A 378 -39.22 -13.31 -6.46
CA ASP A 378 -40.20 -14.23 -5.88
C ASP A 378 -39.51 -15.30 -5.02
N LEU A 379 -40.15 -15.69 -3.91
CA LEU A 379 -39.64 -16.62 -2.90
C LEU A 379 -40.61 -17.80 -2.64
N THR A 380 -41.59 -18.07 -3.51
CA THR A 380 -42.53 -19.21 -3.37
C THR A 380 -41.81 -20.55 -3.23
N PHE A 381 -40.66 -20.71 -3.89
CA PHE A 381 -39.83 -21.91 -3.88
C PHE A 381 -39.30 -22.32 -2.50
N LEU A 382 -39.41 -21.43 -1.48
CA LEU A 382 -39.03 -21.74 -0.11
C LEU A 382 -40.04 -22.63 0.63
N GLN A 383 -41.29 -22.66 0.21
CA GLN A 383 -42.37 -23.40 0.88
C GLN A 383 -42.06 -24.89 1.18
N PRO A 384 -41.41 -25.66 0.28
CA PRO A 384 -41.07 -27.06 0.56
C PRO A 384 -39.86 -27.28 1.49
N LEU A 385 -39.06 -26.25 1.80
CA LEU A 385 -37.76 -26.39 2.47
C LEU A 385 -37.86 -26.40 4.01
N ILE A 386 -38.64 -27.34 4.56
CA ILE A 386 -38.97 -27.40 5.99
C ILE A 386 -37.77 -27.59 6.94
N SER A 387 -36.65 -28.11 6.43
CA SER A 387 -35.43 -28.38 7.21
C SER A 387 -34.47 -27.20 7.30
N LEU A 388 -34.80 -26.07 6.66
CA LEU A 388 -33.89 -24.96 6.49
C LEU A 388 -33.62 -24.25 7.83
N SER A 389 -32.35 -24.14 8.20
CA SER A 389 -31.88 -23.41 9.39
C SER A 389 -31.17 -22.10 9.05
N PHE A 390 -30.56 -22.01 7.86
CA PHE A 390 -29.84 -20.85 7.37
C PHE A 390 -30.31 -20.46 5.96
N LEU A 391 -30.65 -19.19 5.78
CA LEU A 391 -31.04 -18.64 4.48
C LEU A 391 -30.36 -17.29 4.23
N ASN A 392 -29.61 -17.19 3.15
CA ASN A 392 -29.04 -15.92 2.69
C ASN A 392 -29.60 -15.50 1.34
N LEU A 393 -30.35 -14.40 1.35
CA LEU A 393 -30.98 -13.78 0.19
C LEU A 393 -30.47 -12.34 -0.02
N ALA A 394 -29.38 -11.95 0.63
CA ALA A 394 -28.87 -10.59 0.56
C ALA A 394 -28.44 -10.22 -0.88
N GLY A 395 -28.57 -8.96 -1.29
CA GLY A 395 -28.14 -8.53 -2.63
C GLY A 395 -29.00 -9.11 -3.76
N ASN A 396 -30.31 -9.20 -3.57
CA ASN A 396 -31.27 -9.59 -4.60
C ASN A 396 -32.19 -8.41 -4.98
N ASP A 397 -33.21 -8.68 -5.80
CA ASP A 397 -34.19 -7.69 -6.28
C ASP A 397 -35.54 -7.79 -5.55
N ILE A 398 -35.54 -8.32 -4.32
CA ILE A 398 -36.75 -8.58 -3.53
C ILE A 398 -37.36 -7.25 -3.08
N GLN A 399 -38.63 -7.03 -3.44
CA GLN A 399 -39.37 -5.81 -3.11
C GLN A 399 -40.45 -6.02 -2.04
N VAL A 400 -41.07 -7.20 -2.08
CA VAL A 400 -42.17 -7.61 -1.20
C VAL A 400 -41.84 -9.02 -0.72
N LEU A 401 -41.99 -9.25 0.58
CA LEU A 401 -41.98 -10.60 1.14
C LEU A 401 -43.44 -11.07 1.23
N ASP A 402 -43.76 -12.37 1.09
CA ASP A 402 -45.10 -12.98 1.37
C ASP A 402 -45.01 -13.88 2.64
N LEU A 403 -46.01 -13.80 3.55
CA LEU A 403 -46.11 -14.59 4.78
C LEU A 403 -46.00 -16.09 4.48
N LYS A 404 -46.55 -16.51 3.34
CA LYS A 404 -46.53 -17.89 2.88
C LYS A 404 -45.11 -18.41 2.64
N ASN A 405 -44.14 -17.54 2.31
CA ASN A 405 -42.77 -17.96 2.02
C ASN A 405 -42.06 -18.53 3.26
N PHE A 406 -42.36 -17.99 4.45
CA PHE A 406 -41.68 -18.35 5.70
C PHE A 406 -42.52 -19.21 6.64
N ARG A 407 -43.82 -19.39 6.36
CA ARG A 407 -44.79 -20.07 7.24
C ARG A 407 -44.34 -21.47 7.68
N ASN A 408 -43.69 -22.22 6.80
CA ASN A 408 -43.27 -23.61 7.02
C ASN A 408 -41.81 -23.76 7.50
N LEU A 409 -41.06 -22.66 7.63
CA LEU A 409 -39.63 -22.67 7.95
C LEU A 409 -39.38 -22.66 9.47
N SER A 410 -39.94 -23.64 10.18
CA SER A 410 -39.93 -23.66 11.66
C SER A 410 -38.57 -23.89 12.31
N LEU A 411 -37.56 -24.31 11.52
CA LEU A 411 -36.20 -24.51 11.98
C LEU A 411 -35.26 -23.34 11.61
N LEU A 412 -35.76 -22.31 10.93
CA LEU A 412 -34.94 -21.20 10.46
C LEU A 412 -34.43 -20.36 11.63
N THR A 413 -33.10 -20.29 11.78
CA THR A 413 -32.42 -19.56 12.86
C THR A 413 -31.68 -18.32 12.35
N GLU A 414 -31.24 -18.33 11.10
CA GLU A 414 -30.49 -17.21 10.51
C GLU A 414 -31.08 -16.83 9.15
N LEU A 415 -31.42 -15.54 9.02
CA LEU A 415 -31.98 -14.97 7.80
C LEU A 415 -31.30 -13.66 7.43
N TYR A 416 -30.72 -13.63 6.23
CA TYR A 416 -30.07 -12.46 5.66
C TYR A 416 -30.85 -11.95 4.46
N LEU A 417 -31.39 -10.75 4.57
CA LEU A 417 -32.19 -10.06 3.55
C LEU A 417 -31.61 -8.68 3.19
N GLY A 418 -30.40 -8.36 3.66
CA GLY A 418 -29.80 -7.05 3.43
C GLY A 418 -29.51 -6.75 1.95
N ASN A 419 -29.36 -5.48 1.57
CA ASN A 419 -29.11 -5.02 0.20
C ASN A 419 -30.18 -5.51 -0.80
N ASN A 420 -31.46 -5.40 -0.43
CA ASN A 420 -32.60 -5.68 -1.31
C ASN A 420 -33.40 -4.39 -1.56
N LYS A 421 -34.63 -4.51 -2.05
CA LYS A 421 -35.53 -3.38 -2.35
C LYS A 421 -36.80 -3.41 -1.48
N ILE A 422 -36.73 -4.04 -0.31
CA ILE A 422 -37.88 -4.25 0.57
C ILE A 422 -38.36 -2.90 1.13
N GLN A 423 -39.63 -2.58 0.94
CA GLN A 423 -40.22 -1.29 1.37
C GLN A 423 -41.08 -1.40 2.62
N TYR A 424 -41.79 -2.52 2.78
CA TYR A 424 -42.76 -2.74 3.85
C TYR A 424 -42.58 -4.13 4.42
N LEU A 425 -42.88 -4.25 5.71
CA LEU A 425 -42.93 -5.51 6.44
C LEU A 425 -44.30 -5.62 7.11
N GLU A 426 -45.03 -6.70 6.85
CA GLU A 426 -46.33 -6.91 7.50
C GLU A 426 -46.16 -7.42 8.95
N GLU A 427 -47.27 -7.60 9.65
CA GLU A 427 -47.29 -8.02 11.05
C GLU A 427 -47.07 -9.52 11.19
N ASN A 428 -46.32 -9.94 12.22
CA ASN A 428 -46.03 -11.34 12.58
C ASN A 428 -45.33 -12.17 11.48
N TYR A 429 -44.52 -11.53 10.63
CA TYR A 429 -43.98 -12.17 9.42
C TYR A 429 -43.22 -13.46 9.65
N PHE A 430 -42.44 -13.45 10.73
CA PHE A 430 -41.52 -14.53 11.05
C PHE A 430 -41.96 -15.30 12.31
N ALA A 431 -43.22 -15.14 12.74
CA ALA A 431 -43.70 -15.72 14.00
C ALA A 431 -43.56 -17.24 14.09
N ASN A 432 -43.61 -17.95 12.95
CA ASN A 432 -43.43 -19.41 12.91
C ASN A 432 -41.96 -19.87 12.87
N THR A 433 -41.00 -18.95 12.87
CA THR A 433 -39.57 -19.28 12.78
C THR A 433 -38.92 -19.33 14.15
N ARG A 434 -37.65 -19.76 14.20
CA ARG A 434 -36.79 -19.73 15.40
C ARG A 434 -35.60 -18.79 15.19
N LEU A 435 -35.84 -17.67 14.50
CA LEU A 435 -34.77 -16.74 14.16
C LEU A 435 -34.05 -16.24 15.42
N ASN A 436 -32.73 -16.40 15.42
CA ASN A 436 -31.81 -15.79 16.36
C ASN A 436 -31.19 -14.54 15.74
N THR A 437 -30.90 -14.59 14.43
CA THR A 437 -30.26 -13.51 13.68
C THR A 437 -31.11 -13.14 12.47
N LEU A 438 -31.44 -11.86 12.36
CA LEU A 438 -32.18 -11.30 11.22
C LEU A 438 -31.54 -10.00 10.75
N TYR A 439 -31.01 -10.00 9.53
CA TYR A 439 -30.36 -8.84 8.91
C TYR A 439 -31.18 -8.31 7.73
N LEU A 440 -31.66 -7.08 7.85
CA LEU A 440 -32.51 -6.36 6.89
C LEU A 440 -31.83 -5.07 6.40
N ASP A 441 -30.51 -5.02 6.48
CA ASP A 441 -29.69 -3.83 6.21
C ASP A 441 -29.84 -3.34 4.76
N ASN A 442 -29.63 -2.05 4.51
CA ASN A 442 -29.60 -1.46 3.17
C ASN A 442 -30.81 -1.85 2.30
N ASN A 443 -32.01 -1.70 2.87
CA ASN A 443 -33.28 -1.85 2.17
C ASN A 443 -33.95 -0.48 2.01
N ARG A 444 -35.26 -0.45 1.76
CA ARG A 444 -36.06 0.78 1.63
C ARG A 444 -37.17 0.84 2.68
N ILE A 445 -36.98 0.18 3.82
CA ILE A 445 -37.99 0.04 4.86
C ILE A 445 -38.25 1.40 5.50
N ARG A 446 -39.51 1.84 5.51
CA ARG A 446 -39.90 3.12 6.11
C ARG A 446 -40.43 2.99 7.54
N SER A 447 -41.06 1.86 7.85
CA SER A 447 -41.64 1.60 9.16
C SER A 447 -41.65 0.11 9.44
N VAL A 448 -41.41 -0.23 10.69
CA VAL A 448 -41.54 -1.58 11.23
C VAL A 448 -42.74 -1.62 12.15
N LYS A 449 -43.77 -2.35 11.74
CA LYS A 449 -44.97 -2.57 12.56
C LYS A 449 -44.70 -3.74 13.51
N SER A 450 -45.71 -4.57 13.77
CA SER A 450 -45.64 -5.76 14.63
C SER A 450 -44.97 -6.94 13.94
N THR A 451 -43.99 -6.65 13.08
CA THR A 451 -43.35 -7.63 12.20
C THR A 451 -42.60 -8.70 12.99
N PHE A 452 -41.98 -8.30 14.10
CA PHE A 452 -41.14 -9.17 14.92
C PHE A 452 -41.87 -9.78 16.13
N ASP A 453 -43.17 -9.48 16.28
CA ASP A 453 -44.01 -10.10 17.29
C ASP A 453 -44.10 -11.62 17.01
N GLY A 454 -44.06 -12.42 18.08
CA GLY A 454 -44.01 -13.89 18.01
C GLY A 454 -42.62 -14.52 17.95
N ILE A 455 -41.55 -13.76 17.61
CA ILE A 455 -40.18 -14.32 17.49
C ILE A 455 -39.44 -14.30 18.83
N SER A 456 -39.78 -15.22 19.74
CA SER A 456 -39.20 -15.22 21.09
C SER A 456 -37.68 -15.48 21.16
N SER A 457 -37.09 -16.08 20.12
CA SER A 457 -35.68 -16.45 20.05
C SER A 457 -34.73 -15.35 19.57
N LEU A 458 -35.24 -14.25 18.99
CA LEU A 458 -34.41 -13.26 18.29
C LEU A 458 -33.41 -12.59 19.25
N THR A 459 -32.12 -12.67 18.93
CA THR A 459 -31.02 -12.07 19.70
C THR A 459 -30.34 -10.92 18.96
N ASN A 460 -30.25 -10.99 17.63
CA ASN A 460 -29.52 -10.05 16.80
C ASN A 460 -30.42 -9.54 15.66
N LEU A 461 -30.67 -8.24 15.65
CA LEU A 461 -31.44 -7.56 14.61
C LEU A 461 -30.62 -6.40 14.04
N SER A 462 -30.50 -6.37 12.71
CA SER A 462 -29.86 -5.28 11.99
C SER A 462 -30.81 -4.72 10.93
N LEU A 463 -30.99 -3.40 10.97
CA LEU A 463 -31.87 -2.60 10.11
C LEU A 463 -31.11 -1.39 9.56
N GLU A 464 -29.79 -1.49 9.51
CA GLU A 464 -28.92 -0.40 9.08
C GLU A 464 -29.30 0.09 7.68
N GLY A 465 -29.13 1.37 7.39
CA GLY A 465 -29.19 1.86 6.00
C GLY A 465 -30.60 1.81 5.38
N ASN A 466 -31.64 1.96 6.18
CA ASN A 466 -33.03 1.99 5.74
C ASN A 466 -33.58 3.43 5.73
N HIS A 467 -34.91 3.59 5.65
CA HIS A 467 -35.59 4.88 5.66
C HIS A 467 -36.54 5.01 6.86
N ILE A 468 -36.18 4.37 7.98
CA ILE A 468 -37.03 4.33 9.17
C ILE A 468 -37.00 5.71 9.84
N ASP A 469 -38.15 6.37 9.92
CA ASP A 469 -38.32 7.69 10.52
C ASP A 469 -38.82 7.64 11.97
N SER A 470 -39.57 6.60 12.31
CA SER A 470 -40.19 6.38 13.60
C SER A 470 -40.10 4.90 14.02
N TRP A 471 -39.84 4.67 15.30
CA TRP A 471 -39.73 3.33 15.89
C TRP A 471 -40.50 3.26 17.21
N ASN A 472 -41.42 2.30 17.33
CA ASN A 472 -42.18 2.05 18.55
C ASN A 472 -41.84 0.65 19.10
N ALA A 473 -41.16 0.59 20.24
CA ALA A 473 -40.63 -0.66 20.79
C ALA A 473 -41.57 -1.45 21.74
N LEU A 474 -42.86 -1.09 21.83
CA LEU A 474 -43.90 -1.96 22.40
C LEU A 474 -44.04 -3.34 21.69
N ARG A 475 -43.31 -3.54 20.59
CA ARG A 475 -43.41 -4.65 19.61
C ARG A 475 -42.27 -5.67 19.71
N PHE A 476 -41.53 -5.68 20.82
CA PHE A 476 -40.45 -6.66 21.12
C PHE A 476 -40.61 -7.33 22.49
N ASN A 477 -41.77 -7.16 23.13
CA ASN A 477 -42.03 -7.46 24.54
C ASN A 477 -41.70 -8.92 24.95
N ASN A 478 -41.62 -9.84 23.97
CA ASN A 478 -41.35 -11.26 24.18
C ASN A 478 -40.04 -11.78 23.57
N THR A 479 -39.14 -10.90 23.10
CA THR A 479 -37.90 -11.30 22.43
C THR A 479 -36.70 -11.34 23.38
N LYS A 480 -35.68 -12.12 23.04
CA LYS A 480 -34.38 -12.15 23.74
C LYS A 480 -33.36 -11.20 23.10
N LEU A 481 -33.81 -10.07 22.56
CA LEU A 481 -32.95 -9.20 21.75
C LEU A 481 -31.80 -8.63 22.58
N ILE A 482 -30.56 -8.92 22.16
CA ILE A 482 -29.31 -8.50 22.80
C ILE A 482 -28.65 -7.39 21.98
N SER A 483 -28.70 -7.47 20.66
CA SER A 483 -28.04 -6.54 19.75
C SER A 483 -29.03 -5.96 18.75
N LEU A 484 -29.07 -4.63 18.67
CA LEU A 484 -29.91 -3.89 17.75
C LEU A 484 -29.08 -2.82 17.03
N ASN A 485 -29.00 -2.91 15.71
CA ASN A 485 -28.38 -1.91 14.84
C ASN A 485 -29.45 -1.24 13.98
N ILE A 486 -29.68 0.06 14.19
CA ILE A 486 -30.56 0.92 13.39
C ILE A 486 -29.76 2.15 12.90
N ARG A 487 -28.47 1.96 12.66
CA ARG A 487 -27.59 2.99 12.09
C ARG A 487 -28.09 3.44 10.71
N ASN A 488 -27.71 4.65 10.27
CA ASN A 488 -27.94 5.12 8.90
C ASN A 488 -29.45 5.11 8.53
N ASN A 489 -30.29 5.68 9.39
CA ASN A 489 -31.73 5.78 9.20
C ASN A 489 -32.18 7.26 9.33
N ARG A 490 -33.47 7.50 9.59
CA ARG A 490 -34.05 8.84 9.77
C ARG A 490 -34.75 8.99 11.11
N LEU A 491 -34.30 8.25 12.13
CA LEU A 491 -34.94 8.27 13.45
C LEU A 491 -34.80 9.65 14.09
N SER A 492 -35.93 10.19 14.57
CA SER A 492 -35.95 11.41 15.38
C SER A 492 -35.89 11.14 16.89
N ALA A 493 -36.16 9.91 17.33
CA ALA A 493 -36.10 9.46 18.72
C ALA A 493 -35.86 7.92 18.79
N ILE A 494 -35.34 7.44 19.92
CA ILE A 494 -35.14 5.99 20.18
C ILE A 494 -36.48 5.23 20.32
N GLY A 495 -37.53 5.91 20.78
CA GLY A 495 -38.81 5.29 21.13
C GLY A 495 -38.77 4.57 22.48
N ASN A 496 -39.92 4.06 22.94
CA ASN A 496 -40.04 3.37 24.23
C ASN A 496 -39.59 1.90 24.13
N MET A 497 -38.47 1.57 24.78
CA MET A 497 -37.82 0.24 24.74
C MET A 497 -38.14 -0.66 25.94
N LYS A 498 -39.20 -0.34 26.70
CA LYS A 498 -39.62 -1.10 27.90
C LYS A 498 -39.68 -2.61 27.59
N HIS A 499 -39.06 -3.39 28.48
CA HIS A 499 -38.98 -4.87 28.43
C HIS A 499 -37.98 -5.50 27.45
N THR A 500 -37.16 -4.71 26.77
CA THR A 500 -36.03 -5.26 25.99
C THR A 500 -34.84 -5.61 26.89
N LYS A 501 -34.01 -6.58 26.46
CA LYS A 501 -32.75 -6.98 27.15
C LYS A 501 -31.52 -6.59 26.34
N ILE A 502 -31.63 -5.51 25.56
CA ILE A 502 -30.58 -5.04 24.66
C ILE A 502 -29.34 -4.69 25.50
N LYS A 503 -28.19 -5.15 25.04
CA LYS A 503 -26.87 -4.79 25.56
C LYS A 503 -26.08 -3.96 24.57
N ASN A 504 -26.27 -4.17 23.27
CA ASN A 504 -25.57 -3.47 22.21
C ASN A 504 -26.59 -2.71 21.37
N LEU A 505 -26.51 -1.38 21.40
CA LEU A 505 -27.40 -0.50 20.64
C LEU A 505 -26.58 0.44 19.77
N ASP A 506 -26.78 0.36 18.45
CA ASP A 506 -26.24 1.31 17.48
C ASP A 506 -27.38 2.07 16.81
N ILE A 507 -27.41 3.38 17.05
CA ILE A 507 -28.35 4.35 16.49
C ILE A 507 -27.59 5.49 15.78
N GLY A 508 -26.32 5.27 15.43
CA GLY A 508 -25.50 6.29 14.79
C GLY A 508 -26.03 6.73 13.44
N ASN A 509 -25.64 7.93 12.98
CA ASN A 509 -26.08 8.50 11.71
C ASN A 509 -27.63 8.49 11.54
N ASN A 510 -28.30 9.18 12.45
CA ASN A 510 -29.74 9.44 12.44
C ASN A 510 -29.99 10.95 12.66
N ILE A 511 -31.24 11.36 12.89
CA ILE A 511 -31.61 12.77 13.11
C ILE A 511 -32.12 13.03 14.54
N ILE A 512 -31.67 12.24 15.50
CA ILE A 512 -32.12 12.30 16.89
C ILE A 512 -31.63 13.61 17.52
N SER A 513 -32.54 14.37 18.14
CA SER A 513 -32.21 15.64 18.80
C SER A 513 -32.30 15.57 20.34
N ASN A 514 -33.22 14.76 20.87
CA ASN A 514 -33.38 14.51 22.29
C ASN A 514 -33.15 13.02 22.59
N LEU A 515 -32.22 12.73 23.49
CA LEU A 515 -31.89 11.38 23.93
C LEU A 515 -32.69 11.02 25.19
N SER A 516 -33.75 10.22 24.99
CA SER A 516 -34.50 9.57 26.07
C SER A 516 -34.08 8.11 26.17
N CYS A 517 -33.82 7.63 27.38
CA CYS A 517 -33.48 6.23 27.64
C CYS A 517 -34.60 5.49 28.37
N GLU A 518 -35.83 5.98 28.28
CA GLU A 518 -36.97 5.36 28.95
C GLU A 518 -37.16 3.91 28.49
N GLY A 519 -37.10 2.98 29.45
CA GLY A 519 -37.33 1.56 29.20
C GLY A 519 -36.12 0.78 28.70
N LEU A 520 -34.96 1.40 28.47
CA LEU A 520 -33.75 0.67 28.11
C LEU A 520 -33.21 -0.14 29.30
N SER A 521 -32.84 -1.39 29.05
CA SER A 521 -31.99 -2.16 29.98
C SER A 521 -30.56 -1.63 29.98
N PRO A 522 -29.78 -1.83 31.06
CA PRO A 522 -28.39 -1.38 31.10
C PRO A 522 -27.58 -1.93 29.91
N LEU A 523 -27.00 -1.02 29.13
CA LEU A 523 -26.24 -1.33 27.92
C LEU A 523 -24.78 -1.65 28.26
N SER A 524 -24.14 -2.47 27.44
CA SER A 524 -22.70 -2.68 27.41
C SER A 524 -22.03 -1.83 26.34
N VAL A 525 -22.67 -1.69 25.17
CA VAL A 525 -22.19 -0.89 24.04
C VAL A 525 -23.29 0.06 23.60
N PHE A 526 -22.98 1.35 23.53
CA PHE A 526 -23.92 2.34 23.03
C PHE A 526 -23.27 3.30 22.04
N ILE A 527 -23.74 3.26 20.79
CA ILE A 527 -23.23 4.04 19.67
C ILE A 527 -24.36 4.95 19.18
N PHE A 528 -24.16 6.26 19.30
CA PHE A 528 -25.11 7.29 18.87
C PHE A 528 -24.40 8.46 18.20
N ASP A 529 -23.28 8.18 17.53
CA ASP A 529 -22.51 9.17 16.78
C ASP A 529 -23.30 9.77 15.61
N ASN A 530 -22.85 10.92 15.10
CA ASN A 530 -23.42 11.56 13.90
C ASN A 530 -24.93 11.75 14.00
N ASN A 531 -25.39 12.36 15.10
CA ASN A 531 -26.79 12.72 15.31
C ASN A 531 -26.90 14.23 15.60
N ASN A 532 -28.09 14.72 15.94
CA ASN A 532 -28.32 16.12 16.30
C ASN A 532 -28.54 16.29 17.83
N ILE A 533 -28.01 15.38 18.64
CA ILE A 533 -28.38 15.29 20.06
C ILE A 533 -27.90 16.54 20.79
N SER A 534 -28.84 17.20 21.45
CA SER A 534 -28.66 18.45 22.19
C SER A 534 -29.36 18.46 23.54
N HIS A 535 -30.04 17.37 23.90
CA HIS A 535 -30.58 17.12 25.23
C HIS A 535 -30.43 15.65 25.59
N ILE A 536 -30.09 15.36 26.85
CA ILE A 536 -30.05 14.02 27.42
C ILE A 536 -30.92 14.01 28.68
N GLU A 537 -31.99 13.21 28.65
CA GLU A 537 -32.94 13.06 29.74
C GLU A 537 -32.29 12.40 30.97
N SER A 538 -32.85 12.66 32.16
CA SER A 538 -32.32 12.12 33.42
C SER A 538 -32.42 10.59 33.52
N ASN A 539 -33.35 9.96 32.79
CA ASN A 539 -33.53 8.51 32.75
C ASN A 539 -32.35 7.76 32.10
N CYS A 540 -31.45 8.45 31.39
CA CYS A 540 -30.25 7.84 30.80
C CYS A 540 -29.13 7.55 31.79
N GLN A 541 -29.19 8.09 33.01
CA GLN A 541 -28.13 7.97 34.00
C GLN A 541 -27.72 6.51 34.29
N LEU A 542 -28.70 5.64 34.50
CA LEU A 542 -28.48 4.21 34.78
C LEU A 542 -27.84 3.44 33.63
N ILE A 543 -28.02 3.90 32.39
CA ILE A 543 -27.42 3.28 31.20
C ILE A 543 -25.91 3.55 31.21
N PHE A 544 -25.53 4.79 31.47
CA PHE A 544 -24.13 5.22 31.49
C PHE A 544 -23.30 4.53 32.58
N GLU A 545 -23.91 4.14 33.70
CA GLU A 545 -23.26 3.42 34.81
C GLU A 545 -22.68 2.06 34.45
N ARG A 546 -23.22 1.37 33.43
CA ARG A 546 -22.82 -0.01 33.08
C ARG A 546 -22.19 -0.17 31.70
N LEU A 547 -21.95 0.94 31.00
CA LEU A 547 -21.32 0.89 29.68
C LEU A 547 -19.88 0.38 29.78
N SER A 548 -19.46 -0.27 28.70
CA SER A 548 -18.08 -0.70 28.46
C SER A 548 -17.49 0.06 27.26
N HIS A 549 -18.32 0.42 26.29
CA HIS A 549 -17.96 1.21 25.11
C HIS A 549 -19.05 2.25 24.83
N ILE A 550 -18.63 3.49 24.56
CA ILE A 550 -19.52 4.57 24.15
C ILE A 550 -18.94 5.36 22.98
N ASN A 551 -19.76 5.57 21.94
CA ASN A 551 -19.47 6.51 20.87
C ASN A 551 -20.59 7.55 20.74
N ALA A 552 -20.28 8.77 21.14
CA ALA A 552 -21.15 9.94 21.14
C ALA A 552 -20.67 11.03 20.18
N SER A 553 -19.75 10.71 19.27
CA SER A 553 -19.08 11.68 18.40
C SER A 553 -20.03 12.41 17.45
N TYR A 554 -19.62 13.61 17.00
CA TYR A 554 -20.35 14.45 16.03
C TYR A 554 -21.83 14.64 16.38
N ASN A 555 -22.08 15.16 17.58
CA ASN A 555 -23.38 15.60 18.06
C ASN A 555 -23.33 17.09 18.45
N ASN A 556 -24.45 17.65 18.94
CA ASN A 556 -24.57 19.04 19.38
C ASN A 556 -24.59 19.20 20.91
N LEU A 557 -23.95 18.28 21.63
CA LEU A 557 -24.06 18.20 23.09
C LEU A 557 -23.70 19.54 23.76
N ILE A 558 -22.53 20.11 23.48
CA ILE A 558 -22.11 21.34 24.19
C ILE A 558 -22.68 22.61 23.55
N LYS A 559 -22.85 22.63 22.23
CA LYS A 559 -23.37 23.80 21.51
C LYS A 559 -24.71 24.29 22.07
N ASN A 560 -25.54 23.36 22.55
CA ASN A 560 -26.89 23.62 23.03
C ASN A 560 -27.05 23.43 24.55
N GLY A 561 -25.94 23.43 25.31
CA GLY A 561 -25.97 23.48 26.78
C GLY A 561 -26.00 22.13 27.51
N VAL A 562 -25.74 21.00 26.84
CA VAL A 562 -25.50 19.72 27.53
C VAL A 562 -24.07 19.71 28.06
N ASP A 563 -23.95 19.75 29.39
CA ASP A 563 -22.69 19.48 30.07
C ASP A 563 -22.37 17.98 29.99
N ILE A 564 -21.48 17.61 29.07
CA ILE A 564 -21.01 16.24 28.87
C ILE A 564 -20.42 15.66 30.16
N GLY A 565 -19.74 16.47 30.98
CA GLY A 565 -19.19 16.04 32.25
C GLY A 565 -20.28 15.54 33.20
N LYS A 566 -21.24 16.41 33.51
CA LYS A 566 -22.32 16.09 34.46
C LYS A 566 -23.27 15.01 33.94
N LYS A 567 -23.64 15.05 32.64
CA LYS A 567 -24.69 14.18 32.09
C LYS A 567 -24.18 12.84 31.60
N LEU A 568 -22.97 12.78 31.07
CA LEU A 568 -22.39 11.58 30.50
C LEU A 568 -21.25 11.03 31.36
N LEU A 569 -20.19 11.80 31.53
CA LEU A 569 -18.90 11.29 32.01
C LEU A 569 -18.89 10.94 33.51
N ASN A 570 -19.60 11.71 34.34
CA ASN A 570 -19.67 11.48 35.80
C ASN A 570 -20.32 10.15 36.18
N HIS A 571 -21.06 9.53 35.25
CA HIS A 571 -21.76 8.28 35.49
C HIS A 571 -21.04 7.07 34.88
N LEU A 572 -19.83 7.22 34.33
CA LEU A 572 -19.12 6.14 33.63
C LEU A 572 -18.17 5.40 34.58
N HIS A 573 -18.61 4.28 35.18
CA HIS A 573 -17.80 3.55 36.17
C HIS A 573 -17.10 2.28 35.62
N THR A 574 -17.54 1.73 34.48
CA THR A 574 -17.09 0.42 33.94
C THR A 574 -16.50 0.47 32.52
N ILE A 575 -16.11 1.64 32.04
CA ILE A 575 -15.82 1.87 30.60
C ILE A 575 -14.37 1.64 30.21
N TYR A 576 -14.20 1.01 29.05
CA TYR A 576 -12.93 0.80 28.37
C TYR A 576 -12.68 1.83 27.26
N GLU A 577 -13.71 2.26 26.52
CA GLU A 577 -13.55 3.14 25.36
C GLU A 577 -14.59 4.27 25.33
N ILE A 578 -14.11 5.52 25.20
CA ILE A 578 -14.95 6.72 25.03
C ILE A 578 -14.57 7.42 23.72
N ASN A 579 -15.57 7.70 22.90
CA ASN A 579 -15.46 8.66 21.80
C ASN A 579 -16.49 9.80 21.94
N ILE A 580 -16.01 11.03 22.08
CA ILE A 580 -16.82 12.26 22.13
C ILE A 580 -16.31 13.32 21.14
N ALA A 581 -15.67 12.89 20.05
CA ALA A 581 -15.17 13.77 19.00
C ALA A 581 -16.25 14.69 18.43
N GLY A 582 -15.91 15.86 17.88
CA GLY A 582 -16.86 16.67 17.10
C GLY A 582 -18.03 17.29 17.87
N ASN A 583 -17.98 17.38 19.21
CA ASN A 583 -19.08 17.85 20.05
C ASN A 583 -18.99 19.33 20.47
N ASN A 584 -18.03 20.08 19.91
CA ASN A 584 -17.71 21.46 20.30
C ASN A 584 -17.25 21.59 21.77
N VAL A 585 -16.55 20.56 22.26
CA VAL A 585 -15.97 20.54 23.61
C VAL A 585 -14.89 21.61 23.75
N LYS A 586 -15.09 22.55 24.67
CA LYS A 586 -14.09 23.58 25.00
C LYS A 586 -13.26 23.22 26.22
N LYS A 587 -13.89 22.53 27.18
CA LYS A 587 -13.32 22.09 28.45
C LYS A 587 -14.03 20.82 28.88
N LEU A 588 -13.27 19.88 29.44
CA LEU A 588 -13.80 18.71 30.11
C LEU A 588 -13.90 18.96 31.61
N SER A 589 -14.97 18.46 32.25
CA SER A 589 -15.11 18.52 33.70
C SER A 589 -13.95 17.78 34.39
N THR A 590 -13.54 18.28 35.56
CA THR A 590 -12.43 17.74 36.36
C THR A 590 -12.78 16.50 37.18
N ASP A 591 -14.03 16.04 37.10
CA ASP A 591 -14.62 15.01 37.97
C ASP A 591 -14.73 13.63 37.31
N ILE A 592 -14.06 13.44 36.17
CA ILE A 592 -13.97 12.11 35.54
C ILE A 592 -13.05 11.26 36.43
N ASP A 593 -13.62 10.39 37.27
CA ASP A 593 -12.87 9.41 38.05
C ASP A 593 -12.63 8.14 37.21
N PRO A 594 -11.44 8.00 36.60
CA PRO A 594 -11.20 7.03 35.55
C PRO A 594 -10.59 5.77 36.14
N TYR A 595 -11.40 4.86 36.70
CA TYR A 595 -10.84 3.64 37.28
C TYR A 595 -10.36 2.63 36.20
N PHE A 596 -10.87 2.66 34.95
CA PHE A 596 -10.59 1.59 33.95
C PHE A 596 -10.55 1.98 32.43
N PHE A 597 -10.36 3.25 32.04
CA PHE A 597 -10.36 3.64 30.61
C PHE A 597 -9.11 3.18 29.84
N ARG A 598 -9.31 2.59 28.66
CA ARG A 598 -8.27 2.14 27.72
C ARG A 598 -8.11 3.07 26.51
N SER A 599 -9.20 3.62 25.97
CA SER A 599 -9.17 4.54 24.83
C SER A 599 -10.04 5.77 25.08
N LEU A 600 -9.51 6.93 24.69
CA LEU A 600 -10.20 8.21 24.73
C LEU A 600 -9.99 8.97 23.41
N ASP A 601 -11.08 9.26 22.72
CA ASP A 601 -11.12 10.11 21.54
C ASP A 601 -11.91 11.38 21.83
N ILE A 602 -11.20 12.51 21.79
CA ILE A 602 -11.73 13.87 21.93
C ILE A 602 -11.35 14.75 20.74
N SER A 603 -11.09 14.13 19.59
CA SER A 603 -10.73 14.82 18.34
C SER A 603 -11.83 15.77 17.84
N ASP A 604 -11.50 16.66 16.90
CA ASP A 604 -12.45 17.58 16.27
C ASP A 604 -13.22 18.48 17.27
N ASN A 605 -12.53 18.94 18.31
CA ASN A 605 -13.10 19.85 19.30
C ASN A 605 -12.22 21.11 19.41
N PRO A 606 -12.76 22.28 19.82
CA PRO A 606 -11.94 23.48 20.01
C PRO A 606 -11.26 23.49 21.39
N ILE A 607 -10.65 22.38 21.83
CA ILE A 607 -10.04 22.28 23.16
C ILE A 607 -8.66 22.94 23.15
N ARG A 608 -8.40 23.77 24.17
CA ARG A 608 -7.08 24.36 24.45
C ARG A 608 -6.33 23.56 25.51
N LEU A 609 -5.00 23.56 25.46
CA LEU A 609 -4.16 22.80 26.40
C LEU A 609 -4.51 23.04 27.88
N GLN A 610 -4.79 24.29 28.27
CA GLN A 610 -5.16 24.66 29.65
C GLN A 610 -6.39 23.90 30.17
N ASN A 611 -7.30 23.54 29.27
CA ASN A 611 -8.58 22.91 29.59
C ASN A 611 -8.51 21.38 29.64
N ILE A 612 -7.40 20.77 29.22
CA ILE A 612 -7.16 19.31 29.33
C ILE A 612 -6.29 18.98 30.56
N LYS A 613 -5.53 19.95 31.09
CA LYS A 613 -4.62 19.77 32.25
C LYS A 613 -5.28 19.13 33.48
N GLY A 614 -6.60 19.33 33.67
CA GLY A 614 -7.35 18.73 34.78
C GLY A 614 -7.53 17.21 34.68
N ILE A 615 -7.75 16.69 33.46
CA ILE A 615 -7.78 15.24 33.18
C ILE A 615 -6.37 14.67 33.32
N LEU A 616 -5.37 15.42 32.86
CA LEU A 616 -4.00 14.93 32.73
C LEU A 616 -3.22 14.85 34.07
N ARG A 617 -3.73 15.48 35.15
CA ARG A 617 -3.03 15.57 36.45
C ARG A 617 -3.45 14.53 37.51
N ARG A 618 -4.53 13.77 37.34
CA ARG A 618 -4.96 12.80 38.35
C ARG A 618 -4.13 11.50 38.27
N ARG A 619 -3.67 10.99 39.42
CA ARG A 619 -2.95 9.71 39.59
C ARG A 619 -3.75 8.47 39.14
N THR A 620 -5.00 8.62 38.73
CA THR A 620 -5.93 7.54 38.40
C THR A 620 -5.96 7.17 36.91
N VAL A 621 -5.35 7.95 36.01
CA VAL A 621 -5.38 7.71 34.54
C VAL A 621 -4.37 6.66 34.05
N ILE A 622 -4.02 5.68 34.89
CA ILE A 622 -2.91 4.75 34.66
C ILE A 622 -3.20 3.78 33.49
N TYR A 623 -4.45 3.59 33.09
CA TYR A 623 -4.87 2.51 32.17
C TYR A 623 -5.05 2.90 30.69
N ILE A 624 -4.96 4.19 30.33
CA ILE A 624 -5.18 4.61 28.94
C ILE A 624 -4.04 4.08 28.05
N THR A 625 -4.39 3.33 27.01
CA THR A 625 -3.48 2.83 25.97
C THR A 625 -3.59 3.61 24.66
N ALA A 626 -4.71 4.28 24.38
CA ALA A 626 -4.87 5.10 23.17
C ALA A 626 -5.52 6.44 23.48
N LEU A 627 -4.92 7.53 23.00
CA LEU A 627 -5.42 8.88 23.18
C LEU A 627 -5.43 9.62 21.84
N ASP A 628 -6.61 10.02 21.38
CA ASP A 628 -6.79 10.87 20.22
C ASP A 628 -7.24 12.27 20.66
N ILE A 629 -6.36 13.25 20.44
CA ILE A 629 -6.62 14.68 20.65
C ILE A 629 -6.38 15.47 19.37
N SER A 630 -6.50 14.83 18.20
CA SER A 630 -6.31 15.47 16.90
C SER A 630 -7.36 16.53 16.58
N ASN A 631 -7.08 17.43 15.63
CA ASN A 631 -8.01 18.50 15.20
C ASN A 631 -8.53 19.36 16.37
N ASN A 632 -7.63 19.76 17.27
CA ASN A 632 -7.92 20.62 18.41
C ASN A 632 -7.08 21.93 18.34
N ASN A 633 -7.12 22.78 19.37
CA ASN A 633 -6.38 24.05 19.41
C ASN A 633 -5.38 24.09 20.58
N LEU A 634 -4.44 23.15 20.59
CA LEU A 634 -3.49 23.00 21.70
C LEU A 634 -2.36 24.05 21.65
N GLY A 635 -1.87 24.41 20.46
CA GLY A 635 -0.83 25.43 20.21
C GLY A 635 0.59 25.04 20.64
N SER A 636 0.77 24.47 21.82
CA SER A 636 2.03 23.85 22.26
C SER A 636 1.77 22.58 23.04
N ILE A 637 2.74 21.68 23.02
CA ILE A 637 2.69 20.43 23.77
C ILE A 637 3.94 20.35 24.65
N ASP A 638 3.73 20.50 25.94
CA ASP A 638 4.71 20.18 26.99
C ASP A 638 4.26 18.90 27.70
N ILE A 639 4.38 17.75 27.01
CA ILE A 639 4.03 16.45 27.58
C ILE A 639 4.96 16.07 28.74
N ALA A 640 6.19 16.62 28.80
CA ALA A 640 7.13 16.31 29.87
C ALA A 640 6.61 16.72 31.25
N ASN A 641 5.92 17.86 31.34
CA ASN A 641 5.24 18.31 32.57
C ASN A 641 3.86 17.68 32.79
N LEU A 642 3.34 16.93 31.81
CA LEU A 642 2.05 16.26 31.82
C LEU A 642 2.17 14.75 32.11
N ALA A 643 3.32 14.15 31.81
CA ALA A 643 3.54 12.70 31.80
C ALA A 643 4.53 12.19 32.84
N ALA A 644 4.99 13.01 33.79
CA ALA A 644 6.00 12.57 34.76
C ALA A 644 5.57 11.33 35.56
N ASP A 645 4.26 11.05 35.72
CA ASP A 645 3.80 9.80 36.34
C ASP A 645 2.50 9.16 35.79
N SER A 646 1.67 9.88 35.02
CA SER A 646 0.26 9.49 34.80
C SER A 646 -0.03 8.56 33.61
N TYR A 647 0.80 8.53 32.54
CA TYR A 647 0.48 7.90 31.24
C TYR A 647 1.45 6.77 30.83
N LYS A 648 1.95 6.01 31.81
CA LYS A 648 2.99 4.98 31.57
C LYS A 648 2.54 3.86 30.60
N ASN A 649 1.23 3.63 30.48
CA ASN A 649 0.65 2.58 29.63
C ASN A 649 0.17 3.06 28.24
N LEU A 650 0.35 4.34 27.90
CA LEU A 650 -0.09 4.87 26.61
C LEU A 650 0.70 4.24 25.46
N GLU A 651 0.02 3.57 24.53
CA GLU A 651 0.60 2.92 23.35
C GLU A 651 0.44 3.75 22.07
N ALA A 652 -0.65 4.50 21.95
CA ALA A 652 -0.93 5.35 20.79
C ALA A 652 -1.33 6.76 21.21
N LEU A 653 -0.72 7.76 20.58
CA LEU A 653 -1.02 9.18 20.77
C LEU A 653 -1.21 9.86 19.42
N ASP A 654 -2.39 10.42 19.21
CA ASP A 654 -2.70 11.24 18.05
C ASP A 654 -2.85 12.72 18.44
N ILE A 655 -1.97 13.55 17.90
CA ILE A 655 -1.92 15.00 18.11
C ILE A 655 -1.95 15.75 16.78
N ARG A 656 -2.50 15.14 15.71
CA ARG A 656 -2.58 15.78 14.39
C ARG A 656 -3.36 17.09 14.43
N ASN A 657 -3.02 18.04 13.55
CA ASN A 657 -3.77 19.30 13.36
C ASN A 657 -4.08 20.06 14.66
N ASN A 658 -3.04 20.39 15.43
CA ASN A 658 -3.17 21.06 16.73
C ASN A 658 -2.40 22.39 16.82
N GLU A 659 -1.95 22.89 15.67
CA GLU A 659 -1.12 24.10 15.56
C GLU A 659 0.16 24.05 16.40
N ILE A 660 0.73 22.86 16.62
CA ILE A 660 1.91 22.69 17.48
C ILE A 660 3.14 23.24 16.77
N ILE A 661 3.83 24.18 17.44
CA ILE A 661 5.03 24.85 16.92
C ILE A 661 6.33 24.27 17.51
N VAL A 662 6.31 23.85 18.78
CA VAL A 662 7.50 23.42 19.54
C VAL A 662 7.28 22.02 20.12
N ILE A 663 8.25 21.11 19.96
CA ILE A 663 8.35 19.87 20.74
C ILE A 663 9.64 19.96 21.55
N HIS A 664 9.52 20.19 22.86
CA HIS A 664 10.65 20.35 23.77
C HIS A 664 11.51 19.08 23.88
N ASN A 665 12.75 19.24 24.36
CA ASN A 665 13.67 18.13 24.60
C ASN A 665 13.06 17.15 25.62
N ARG A 666 13.14 15.85 25.33
CA ARG A 666 12.59 14.76 26.16
C ARG A 666 11.09 14.88 26.44
N CYS A 667 10.33 15.51 25.53
CA CYS A 667 8.88 15.75 25.68
C CYS A 667 8.10 14.47 26.01
N PHE A 668 8.48 13.35 25.39
CA PHE A 668 7.77 12.07 25.53
C PHE A 668 8.40 11.11 26.55
N ARG A 669 9.38 11.54 27.35
CA ARG A 669 10.15 10.66 28.24
C ARG A 669 9.31 9.87 29.24
N GLY A 670 8.17 10.43 29.68
CA GLY A 670 7.25 9.77 30.62
C GLY A 670 6.37 8.68 30.00
N LEU A 671 6.31 8.58 28.67
CA LEU A 671 5.42 7.65 27.95
C LEU A 671 6.12 6.31 27.70
N LEU A 672 6.23 5.46 28.73
CA LEU A 672 7.08 4.26 28.66
C LEU A 672 6.64 3.22 27.62
N ARG A 673 5.34 3.12 27.29
CA ARG A 673 4.81 2.11 26.36
C ARG A 673 4.40 2.64 24.99
N ILE A 674 4.69 3.91 24.68
CA ILE A 674 4.21 4.51 23.43
C ILE A 674 4.87 3.84 22.24
N LYS A 675 4.05 3.39 21.28
CA LYS A 675 4.44 2.73 20.04
C LYS A 675 4.12 3.58 18.82
N PHE A 676 2.98 4.27 18.84
CA PHE A 676 2.44 5.04 17.72
C PHE A 676 2.29 6.51 18.11
N LEU A 677 2.89 7.39 17.30
CA LEU A 677 2.81 8.84 17.49
C LEU A 677 2.45 9.52 16.17
N TYR A 678 1.31 10.19 16.14
CA TYR A 678 0.80 10.90 14.97
C TYR A 678 0.86 12.41 15.21
N VAL A 679 1.69 13.12 14.43
CA VAL A 679 1.95 14.57 14.57
C VAL A 679 1.72 15.37 13.28
N GLN A 680 1.13 14.74 12.25
CA GLN A 680 0.85 15.39 10.97
C GLN A 680 0.00 16.66 11.11
N GLY A 681 0.16 17.60 10.17
CA GLY A 681 -0.64 18.83 10.15
C GLY A 681 -0.29 19.86 11.23
N ASN A 682 0.78 19.62 12.00
CA ASN A 682 1.38 20.62 12.88
C ASN A 682 2.54 21.35 12.16
N SER A 683 2.80 22.60 12.54
CA SER A 683 3.83 23.44 11.89
C SER A 683 5.26 23.17 12.40
N LEU A 684 5.42 22.50 13.55
CA LEU A 684 6.65 21.94 14.12
C LEU A 684 7.95 22.69 13.77
N ALA A 685 8.06 23.97 14.11
CA ALA A 685 9.24 24.78 13.83
C ALA A 685 10.45 24.35 14.67
N PHE A 686 10.26 24.10 15.97
CA PHE A 686 11.35 23.83 16.91
C PHE A 686 11.28 22.40 17.43
N VAL A 687 12.09 21.51 16.84
CA VAL A 687 12.20 20.09 17.17
C VAL A 687 13.69 19.72 17.11
N THR A 688 14.17 18.96 18.09
CA THR A 688 15.55 18.46 18.12
C THR A 688 15.55 16.93 18.18
N GLN A 689 16.70 16.31 17.92
CA GLN A 689 16.87 14.86 18.10
C GLN A 689 16.47 14.41 19.52
N THR A 690 16.79 15.23 20.52
CA THR A 690 16.47 14.93 21.91
C THR A 690 14.98 15.08 22.25
N SER A 691 14.16 15.69 21.39
CA SER A 691 12.71 15.82 21.59
C SER A 691 12.00 14.47 21.68
N PHE A 692 12.49 13.47 20.95
CA PHE A 692 11.96 12.09 20.94
C PHE A 692 12.71 11.13 21.87
N PHE A 693 13.68 11.62 22.66
CA PHE A 693 14.44 10.78 23.58
C PHE A 693 13.62 10.45 24.83
N GLY A 694 13.62 9.17 25.21
CA GLY A 694 13.01 8.69 26.45
C GLY A 694 12.07 7.48 26.30
N PRO A 695 11.06 7.49 25.40
CA PRO A 695 10.12 6.37 25.28
C PRO A 695 10.82 5.13 24.68
N PRO A 696 10.92 3.99 25.38
CA PRO A 696 11.67 2.81 24.91
C PRO A 696 11.03 2.15 23.69
N ASP A 697 9.70 2.03 23.64
CA ASP A 697 8.95 1.20 22.69
C ASP A 697 8.47 1.94 21.42
N LEU A 698 8.88 3.21 21.23
CA LEU A 698 8.42 4.01 20.10
C LEU A 698 8.82 3.37 18.77
N SER A 699 7.83 2.99 17.97
CA SER A 699 8.00 2.20 16.76
C SER A 699 7.55 2.93 15.50
N THR A 700 6.55 3.80 15.60
CA THR A 700 5.92 4.50 14.49
C THR A 700 5.77 5.98 14.81
N VAL A 701 6.30 6.84 13.93
CA VAL A 701 6.16 8.30 14.01
C VAL A 701 5.71 8.84 12.66
N LEU A 702 4.53 9.44 12.58
CA LEU A 702 4.05 10.05 11.34
C LEU A 702 4.01 11.58 11.50
N SER A 703 4.64 12.31 10.59
CA SER A 703 4.78 13.77 10.60
C SER A 703 4.49 14.37 9.23
N GLY A 704 4.21 15.68 9.19
CA GLY A 704 4.14 16.46 7.95
C GLY A 704 5.39 17.32 7.69
N ARG A 705 6.43 17.24 8.54
CA ARG A 705 7.68 18.00 8.39
C ARG A 705 8.72 17.19 7.62
N ASP A 706 9.23 17.76 6.54
CA ASP A 706 10.37 17.21 5.77
C ASP A 706 11.61 17.07 6.69
N TYR A 707 12.35 15.97 6.55
CA TYR A 707 13.52 15.61 7.36
C TYR A 707 13.25 15.29 8.86
N LEU A 708 12.01 15.33 9.36
CA LEU A 708 11.76 14.98 10.77
C LEU A 708 12.22 13.56 11.09
N CYS A 709 12.04 12.61 10.17
CA CYS A 709 12.47 11.23 10.34
C CYS A 709 14.00 11.07 10.45
N CYS A 710 14.80 12.06 10.02
CA CYS A 710 16.24 12.08 10.25
C CYS A 710 16.59 12.39 11.72
N MET A 711 15.69 13.06 12.45
CA MET A 711 15.87 13.43 13.87
C MET A 711 15.29 12.39 14.84
N VAL A 712 14.50 11.45 14.33
CA VAL A 712 13.84 10.41 15.14
C VAL A 712 14.86 9.30 15.45
N PRO A 713 14.87 8.73 16.68
CA PRO A 713 15.78 7.65 17.03
C PRO A 713 15.67 6.45 16.09
N GLY A 714 16.80 5.86 15.66
CA GLY A 714 16.85 4.74 14.70
C GLY A 714 16.10 3.46 15.12
N LYS A 715 15.68 3.35 16.37
CA LYS A 715 14.79 2.27 16.84
C LYS A 715 13.35 2.36 16.31
N VAL A 716 12.94 3.53 15.81
CA VAL A 716 11.62 3.72 15.20
C VAL A 716 11.61 3.01 13.84
N LYS A 717 10.82 1.92 13.75
CA LYS A 717 10.72 1.07 12.56
C LYS A 717 10.02 1.74 11.40
N THR A 718 9.06 2.61 11.68
CA THR A 718 8.22 3.25 10.67
C THR A 718 8.18 4.75 10.91
N CYS A 719 8.69 5.52 9.96
CA CYS A 719 8.60 6.98 10.02
C CYS A 719 8.19 7.53 8.65
N GLN A 720 7.26 8.49 8.64
CA GLN A 720 6.83 9.17 7.42
C GLN A 720 6.84 10.70 7.62
N PRO A 721 7.34 11.50 6.66
CA PRO A 721 7.95 11.07 5.39
C PRO A 721 9.37 10.49 5.57
N SER A 722 9.66 9.35 4.92
CA SER A 722 10.98 8.71 4.93
C SER A 722 11.86 9.29 3.81
N MET A 723 13.01 9.85 4.16
CA MET A 723 14.01 10.36 3.20
C MET A 723 15.05 9.27 2.92
N PHE A 724 14.77 8.39 1.95
CA PHE A 724 15.70 7.34 1.52
C PHE A 724 16.86 7.90 0.68
N ALA A 725 17.93 7.12 0.52
CA ALA A 725 19.06 7.48 -0.36
C ALA A 725 18.63 7.74 -1.82
N ASP A 726 17.49 7.19 -2.25
CA ASP A 726 16.96 7.36 -3.62
C ASP A 726 16.26 8.70 -3.87
N THR A 727 16.04 9.51 -2.83
CA THR A 727 15.47 10.87 -2.93
C THR A 727 16.54 11.89 -3.34
N LEU A 728 16.18 13.03 -3.96
CA LEU A 728 17.17 14.01 -4.47
C LEU A 728 18.01 14.68 -3.35
N SER A 729 17.46 14.83 -2.15
CA SER A 729 18.16 15.20 -0.91
C SER A 729 17.91 14.14 0.15
N SER A 730 18.94 13.66 0.84
CA SER A 730 18.82 12.60 1.86
C SER A 730 19.01 13.15 3.28
N CYS A 731 18.89 12.29 4.29
CA CYS A 731 19.28 12.66 5.66
C CYS A 731 20.78 13.00 5.78
N SER A 732 21.60 12.52 4.84
CA SER A 732 23.06 12.66 4.93
C SER A 732 23.65 13.75 4.05
N TYR A 733 23.04 14.00 2.88
CA TYR A 733 23.59 14.90 1.87
C TYR A 733 22.50 15.81 1.28
N LEU A 734 22.84 17.07 1.02
CA LEU A 734 21.97 18.06 0.37
C LEU A 734 21.64 17.64 -1.07
N LEU A 735 22.62 17.14 -1.83
CA LEU A 735 22.44 16.41 -3.08
C LEU A 735 22.80 14.93 -2.85
N ALA A 736 21.80 14.05 -2.75
CA ALA A 736 22.01 12.67 -2.33
C ALA A 736 22.77 11.80 -3.34
N HIS A 737 22.56 12.05 -4.63
CA HIS A 737 23.15 11.24 -5.70
C HIS A 737 24.37 11.94 -6.30
N ALA A 738 25.47 11.19 -6.45
CA ALA A 738 26.69 11.68 -7.12
C ALA A 738 26.43 12.17 -8.56
N SER A 739 25.42 11.60 -9.24
CA SER A 739 24.99 12.05 -10.56
C SER A 739 24.36 13.45 -10.55
N LEU A 740 23.60 13.79 -9.50
CA LEU A 740 23.01 15.12 -9.32
C LEU A 740 24.07 16.17 -9.06
N ASP A 741 24.99 15.86 -8.16
CA ASP A 741 26.12 16.74 -7.84
C ASP A 741 26.97 16.99 -9.11
N ALA A 742 27.35 15.93 -9.82
CA ALA A 742 28.05 16.04 -11.09
C ALA A 742 27.26 16.87 -12.12
N PHE A 743 25.93 16.69 -12.21
CA PHE A 743 25.09 17.44 -13.13
C PHE A 743 25.06 18.94 -12.82
N VAL A 744 24.90 19.32 -11.54
CA VAL A 744 24.92 20.72 -11.10
C VAL A 744 26.23 21.39 -11.51
N TRP A 745 27.36 20.72 -11.31
CA TRP A 745 28.67 21.23 -11.72
C TRP A 745 28.81 21.29 -13.25
N ILE A 746 28.39 20.25 -13.98
CA ILE A 746 28.51 20.21 -15.44
C ILE A 746 27.64 21.29 -16.10
N VAL A 747 26.35 21.33 -15.78
CA VAL A 747 25.40 22.27 -16.39
C VAL A 747 25.68 23.70 -15.94
N GLY A 748 25.99 23.92 -14.66
CA GLY A 748 26.41 25.21 -14.15
C GLY A 748 27.64 25.74 -14.90
N SER A 749 28.65 24.90 -15.11
CA SER A 749 29.89 25.27 -15.83
C SER A 749 29.67 25.49 -17.32
N LEU A 750 28.88 24.64 -17.99
CA LEU A 750 28.55 24.77 -19.41
C LEU A 750 27.76 26.06 -19.67
N ALA A 751 26.76 26.35 -18.83
CA ALA A 751 26.00 27.59 -18.89
C ALA A 751 26.91 28.81 -18.65
N LEU A 752 27.85 28.74 -17.69
CA LEU A 752 28.81 29.82 -17.43
C LEU A 752 29.67 30.12 -18.65
N ILE A 753 30.39 29.10 -19.14
CA ILE A 753 31.36 29.24 -20.24
C ILE A 753 30.64 29.62 -21.54
N GLY A 754 29.54 28.93 -21.86
CA GLY A 754 28.78 29.16 -23.09
C GLY A 754 28.25 30.59 -23.17
N ASN A 755 27.65 31.11 -22.09
CA ASN A 755 27.11 32.47 -22.08
C ASN A 755 28.21 33.54 -22.07
N ILE A 756 29.37 33.30 -21.41
CA ILE A 756 30.54 34.19 -21.52
C ILE A 756 31.04 34.27 -22.97
N ILE A 757 31.16 33.13 -23.66
CA ILE A 757 31.57 33.10 -25.08
C ILE A 757 30.60 33.90 -25.95
N VAL A 758 29.29 33.76 -25.75
CA VAL A 758 28.27 34.52 -26.48
C VAL A 758 28.43 36.03 -26.25
N LEU A 759 28.68 36.45 -25.01
CA LEU A 759 28.91 37.87 -24.68
C LEU A 759 30.17 38.41 -25.38
N LEU A 760 31.28 37.67 -25.34
CA LEU A 760 32.54 38.04 -26.02
C LEU A 760 32.37 38.10 -27.55
N GLN A 761 31.69 37.11 -28.13
CA GLN A 761 31.42 37.03 -29.56
C GLN A 761 30.54 38.20 -30.03
N ASN A 762 29.48 38.52 -29.27
CA ASN A 762 28.59 39.64 -29.56
C ASN A 762 29.31 40.99 -29.42
N HIS A 763 30.21 41.12 -28.45
CA HIS A 763 31.05 42.30 -28.29
C HIS A 763 31.97 42.50 -29.51
N TYR A 764 32.62 41.43 -29.98
CA TYR A 764 33.49 41.49 -31.15
C TYR A 764 32.71 41.73 -32.46
N SER A 765 31.55 41.11 -32.64
CA SER A 765 30.70 41.27 -33.84
C SER A 765 30.17 42.71 -34.01
N LYS A 766 29.91 43.41 -32.90
CA LYS A 766 29.52 44.84 -32.88
C LYS A 766 30.56 45.75 -33.52
N SER A 767 31.83 45.33 -33.57
CA SER A 767 32.95 46.06 -34.17
C SER A 767 33.00 45.94 -35.70
N ILE A 768 32.38 44.91 -36.31
CA ILE A 768 32.66 44.51 -37.70
C ILE A 768 31.51 44.76 -38.70
N LYS A 769 30.23 44.67 -38.28
CA LYS A 769 28.96 45.00 -39.00
C LYS A 769 27.86 44.03 -38.53
N SER A 770 26.81 44.49 -37.85
CA SER A 770 25.49 43.81 -37.78
C SER A 770 24.45 44.61 -36.98
N ASN A 771 23.16 44.28 -37.15
CA ASN A 771 22.01 44.89 -36.47
C ASN A 771 22.20 45.02 -34.94
N LEU A 772 22.19 46.25 -34.43
CA LEU A 772 22.55 46.58 -33.04
C LEU A 772 21.55 46.10 -31.98
N VAL A 773 20.26 46.02 -32.32
CA VAL A 773 19.18 45.72 -31.36
C VAL A 773 19.10 44.22 -31.03
N PRO A 774 19.08 43.29 -32.00
CA PRO A 774 19.10 41.85 -31.72
C PRO A 774 20.31 41.40 -30.93
N THR A 775 21.50 41.90 -31.26
CA THR A 775 22.74 41.59 -30.55
C THR A 775 22.68 42.08 -29.11
N PHE A 776 22.06 43.23 -28.85
CA PHE A 776 21.83 43.74 -27.50
C PHE A 776 20.84 42.89 -26.69
N LEU A 777 19.73 42.44 -27.30
CA LEU A 777 18.74 41.58 -26.64
C LEU A 777 19.34 40.20 -26.30
N ILE A 778 20.07 39.57 -27.23
CA ILE A 778 20.76 38.28 -27.00
C ILE A 778 21.83 38.40 -25.90
N SER A 779 22.57 39.53 -25.85
CA SER A 779 23.51 39.77 -24.76
C SER A 779 22.82 39.88 -23.39
N ASN A 780 21.62 40.49 -23.31
CA ASN A 780 20.88 40.52 -22.05
C ASN A 780 20.32 39.14 -21.66
N LEU A 781 19.90 38.33 -22.65
CA LEU A 781 19.48 36.95 -22.41
C LEU A 781 20.64 36.11 -21.86
N ALA A 782 21.85 36.25 -22.42
CA ALA A 782 23.05 35.60 -21.90
C ALA A 782 23.43 36.07 -20.48
N ILE A 783 23.16 37.33 -20.11
CA ILE A 783 23.33 37.81 -18.73
C ILE A 783 22.34 37.12 -17.79
N SER A 784 21.07 36.99 -18.20
CA SER A 784 20.06 36.28 -17.42
C SER A 784 20.42 34.81 -17.19
N ASP A 785 20.89 34.12 -18.23
CA ASP A 785 21.34 32.73 -18.16
C ASP A 785 22.61 32.57 -17.29
N LEU A 786 23.49 33.58 -17.25
CA LEU A 786 24.64 33.59 -16.35
C LEU A 786 24.23 33.68 -14.87
N ILE A 787 23.14 34.39 -14.55
CA ILE A 787 22.58 34.41 -13.19
C ILE A 787 22.09 33.01 -12.77
N MET A 788 21.49 32.23 -13.68
CA MET A 788 21.12 30.83 -13.42
C MET A 788 22.36 29.96 -13.12
N SER A 789 23.45 30.18 -13.85
CA SER A 789 24.72 29.48 -13.60
C SER A 789 25.27 29.76 -12.20
N ILE A 790 25.25 31.03 -11.75
CA ILE A 790 25.68 31.40 -10.39
C ILE A 790 24.79 30.73 -9.33
N TYR A 791 23.48 30.65 -9.57
CA TYR A 791 22.56 29.90 -8.69
C TYR A 791 22.99 28.43 -8.55
N LEU A 792 23.22 27.72 -9.66
CA LEU A 792 23.64 26.32 -9.63
C LEU A 792 24.98 26.13 -8.89
N LEU A 793 25.95 27.00 -9.15
CA LEU A 793 27.24 26.95 -8.45
C LEU A 793 27.09 27.23 -6.95
N THR A 794 26.16 28.11 -6.56
CA THR A 794 25.84 28.36 -5.15
C THR A 794 25.30 27.10 -4.46
N ILE A 795 24.41 26.36 -5.13
CA ILE A 795 23.89 25.08 -4.63
C ILE A 795 25.00 24.02 -4.56
N GLY A 796 25.87 23.93 -5.58
CA GLY A 796 27.02 23.02 -5.57
C GLY A 796 28.01 23.31 -4.43
N ILE A 797 28.30 24.58 -4.15
CA ILE A 797 29.13 24.99 -3.01
C ILE A 797 28.44 24.68 -1.68
N ALA A 798 27.13 24.94 -1.57
CA ALA A 798 26.37 24.61 -0.37
C ALA A 798 26.36 23.10 -0.10
N ASN A 799 26.28 22.27 -1.15
CA ASN A 799 26.43 20.83 -1.02
C ASN A 799 27.79 20.44 -0.41
N LEU A 800 28.89 21.09 -0.80
CA LEU A 800 30.21 20.84 -0.21
C LEU A 800 30.32 21.26 1.26
N ILE A 801 29.62 22.33 1.66
CA ILE A 801 29.70 22.89 3.03
C ILE A 801 28.80 22.12 4.01
N TYR A 802 27.59 21.74 3.57
CA TYR A 802 26.55 21.23 4.46
C TYR A 802 26.36 19.71 4.40
N SER A 803 27.05 19.02 3.48
CA SER A 803 26.94 17.56 3.33
C SER A 803 28.08 16.81 4.03
N ASP A 804 28.03 16.78 5.36
CA ASP A 804 28.98 16.04 6.22
C ASP A 804 28.37 14.74 6.78
N GLY A 805 27.42 14.14 6.06
CA GLY A 805 26.77 12.88 6.47
C GLY A 805 25.54 13.04 7.38
N ASP A 806 25.25 14.25 7.87
CA ASP A 806 24.16 14.57 8.82
C ASP A 806 23.32 15.80 8.41
N PHE A 807 23.18 16.07 7.11
CA PHE A 807 22.44 17.23 6.59
C PHE A 807 21.04 17.40 7.18
N GLY A 808 20.27 16.31 7.34
CA GLY A 808 18.89 16.36 7.84
C GLY A 808 18.77 16.96 9.24
N LEU A 809 19.76 16.71 10.12
CA LEU A 809 19.83 17.27 11.48
C LEU A 809 20.10 18.78 11.48
N HIS A 810 20.82 19.27 10.47
CA HIS A 810 21.32 20.65 10.39
C HIS A 810 20.68 21.44 9.24
N SER A 811 19.64 20.89 8.62
CA SER A 811 18.98 21.45 7.43
C SER A 811 18.49 22.89 7.63
N GLU A 812 18.01 23.23 8.83
CA GLU A 812 17.63 24.59 9.18
C GLU A 812 18.80 25.59 9.15
N ASN A 813 20.03 25.15 9.41
CA ASN A 813 21.21 26.02 9.36
C ASN A 813 21.50 26.50 7.94
N TRP A 814 21.26 25.65 6.93
CA TRP A 814 21.36 26.03 5.52
C TRP A 814 20.17 26.90 5.10
N LEU A 815 18.95 26.46 5.41
CA LEU A 815 17.73 27.14 4.96
C LEU A 815 17.54 28.53 5.58
N SER A 816 18.19 28.83 6.71
CA SER A 816 18.21 30.16 7.34
C SER A 816 19.46 30.98 6.97
N ASN A 817 20.42 30.40 6.23
CA ASN A 817 21.64 31.08 5.84
C ASN A 817 21.38 32.12 4.73
N PRO A 818 22.05 33.29 4.75
CA PRO A 818 22.00 34.26 3.65
C PRO A 818 22.26 33.65 2.26
N GLY A 819 23.08 32.61 2.15
CA GLY A 819 23.33 31.89 0.90
C GLY A 819 22.07 31.32 0.27
N CYS A 820 21.15 30.75 1.06
CA CYS A 820 19.88 30.23 0.56
C CYS A 820 18.93 31.35 0.13
N HIS A 821 18.91 32.48 0.86
CA HIS A 821 18.15 33.67 0.47
C HIS A 821 18.64 34.26 -0.86
N ILE A 822 19.96 34.33 -1.06
CA ILE A 822 20.58 34.79 -2.30
C ILE A 822 20.26 33.82 -3.44
N ALA A 823 20.40 32.51 -3.21
CA ALA A 823 20.04 31.49 -4.20
C ALA A 823 18.58 31.61 -4.66
N CYS A 824 17.65 31.82 -3.72
CA CYS A 824 16.24 32.07 -4.02
C CYS A 824 16.04 33.31 -4.91
N LEU A 825 16.73 34.41 -4.60
CA LEU A 825 16.66 35.64 -5.38
C LEU A 825 17.23 35.46 -6.81
N LEU A 826 18.37 34.76 -6.95
CA LEU A 826 19.02 34.51 -8.24
C LEU A 826 18.14 33.67 -9.17
N VAL A 827 17.53 32.59 -8.66
CA VAL A 827 16.68 31.72 -9.49
C VAL A 827 15.42 32.43 -9.97
N ILE A 828 14.77 33.24 -9.12
CA ILE A 828 13.55 33.99 -9.53
C ILE A 828 13.90 35.06 -10.56
N ILE A 829 14.99 35.82 -10.35
CA ILE A 829 15.41 36.86 -11.30
C ILE A 829 15.76 36.23 -12.66
N SER A 830 16.59 35.20 -12.68
CA SER A 830 17.04 34.59 -13.93
C SER A 830 15.88 33.98 -14.73
N THR A 831 14.98 33.26 -14.08
CA THR A 831 13.84 32.60 -14.74
C THR A 831 12.87 33.64 -15.34
N LEU A 832 12.48 34.65 -14.57
CA LEU A 832 11.51 35.65 -15.03
C LEU A 832 12.09 36.62 -16.06
N MET A 833 13.36 37.01 -15.94
CA MET A 833 14.02 37.86 -16.92
C MET A 833 14.16 37.16 -18.27
N SER A 834 14.52 35.87 -18.29
CA SER A 834 14.67 35.11 -19.54
C SER A 834 13.37 35.05 -20.34
N VAL A 835 12.24 34.77 -19.68
CA VAL A 835 10.90 34.73 -20.30
C VAL A 835 10.50 36.10 -20.87
N LEU A 836 10.74 37.20 -20.15
CA LEU A 836 10.40 38.55 -20.61
C LEU A 836 11.32 39.04 -21.74
N ILE A 837 12.62 38.72 -21.69
CA ILE A 837 13.55 39.05 -22.78
C ILE A 837 13.15 38.31 -24.06
N MET A 838 12.78 37.04 -23.95
CA MET A 838 12.24 36.26 -25.06
C MET A 838 10.97 36.89 -25.64
N ALA A 839 10.09 37.43 -24.79
CA ALA A 839 8.90 38.17 -25.22
C ALA A 839 9.25 39.41 -26.06
N ILE A 840 10.20 40.21 -25.58
CA ILE A 840 10.69 41.39 -26.29
C ILE A 840 11.33 41.00 -27.63
N ILE A 841 12.15 39.94 -27.66
CA ILE A 841 12.74 39.41 -28.90
C ILE A 841 11.64 39.04 -29.90
N SER A 842 10.55 38.45 -29.43
CA SER A 842 9.49 37.95 -30.31
C SER A 842 8.58 39.06 -30.83
N VAL A 843 8.33 40.09 -30.02
CA VAL A 843 7.67 41.32 -30.48
C VAL A 843 8.53 42.03 -31.53
N ASP A 844 9.82 42.22 -31.27
CA ASP A 844 10.77 42.82 -32.23
C ASP A 844 10.76 42.07 -33.56
N ARG A 845 10.78 40.73 -33.50
CA ARG A 845 10.76 39.86 -34.68
C ARG A 845 9.43 39.88 -35.42
N PHE A 846 8.32 39.88 -34.70
CA PHE A 846 7.00 40.00 -35.31
C PHE A 846 6.86 41.31 -36.09
N ILE A 847 7.25 42.44 -35.50
CA ILE A 847 7.17 43.75 -36.18
C ILE A 847 8.01 43.74 -37.46
N CYS A 848 9.26 43.24 -37.38
CA CYS A 848 10.17 43.20 -38.53
C CYS A 848 9.67 42.28 -39.67
N ILE A 849 9.03 41.16 -39.35
CA ILE A 849 8.63 40.13 -40.34
C ILE A 849 7.23 40.38 -40.89
N ALA A 850 6.27 40.73 -40.03
CA ALA A 850 4.88 40.93 -40.44
C ALA A 850 4.64 42.30 -41.09
N TYR A 851 5.43 43.31 -40.74
CA TYR A 851 5.27 44.68 -41.25
C TYR A 851 6.59 45.29 -41.76
N PRO A 852 7.12 44.80 -42.91
CA PRO A 852 8.46 45.18 -43.41
C PRO A 852 8.63 46.67 -43.76
N PHE A 853 7.54 47.42 -43.92
CA PHE A 853 7.54 48.88 -44.19
C PHE A 853 7.11 49.73 -42.99
N SER A 854 6.93 49.12 -41.81
CA SER A 854 6.59 49.85 -40.60
C SER A 854 7.75 50.72 -40.11
N THR A 855 7.46 51.95 -39.71
CA THR A 855 8.40 52.84 -39.01
C THR A 855 8.49 52.52 -37.51
N ALA A 856 7.68 51.58 -37.00
CA ALA A 856 7.61 51.19 -35.59
C ALA A 856 8.69 50.18 -35.15
N ASN A 857 9.87 50.22 -35.77
CA ASN A 857 10.97 49.31 -35.41
C ASN A 857 11.58 49.68 -34.05
N LEU A 858 11.93 48.67 -33.25
CA LEU A 858 12.53 48.88 -31.94
C LEU A 858 13.90 49.55 -32.10
N SER A 859 14.05 50.79 -31.64
CA SER A 859 15.35 51.48 -31.65
C SER A 859 16.23 51.03 -30.48
N LEU A 860 17.56 51.13 -30.61
CA LEU A 860 18.49 50.77 -29.53
C LEU A 860 18.28 51.62 -28.26
N LYS A 861 17.86 52.88 -28.41
CA LYS A 861 17.54 53.76 -27.29
C LYS A 861 16.30 53.27 -26.54
N VAL A 862 15.24 52.92 -27.27
CA VAL A 862 14.00 52.37 -26.69
C VAL A 862 14.27 51.02 -26.04
N ALA A 863 15.00 50.12 -26.71
CA ALA A 863 15.35 48.81 -26.17
C ALA A 863 16.12 48.88 -24.84
N ARG A 864 17.07 49.83 -24.69
CA ARG A 864 17.81 50.04 -23.43
C ARG A 864 16.90 50.52 -22.30
N ILE A 865 16.01 51.48 -22.58
CA ILE A 865 15.08 52.01 -21.59
C ILE A 865 14.10 50.92 -21.15
N THR A 866 13.50 50.21 -22.11
CA THR A 866 12.57 49.11 -21.84
C THR A 866 13.24 48.02 -21.00
N LEU A 867 14.43 47.54 -21.38
CA LEU A 867 15.14 46.52 -20.60
C LEU A 867 15.55 47.02 -19.21
N GLY A 868 16.01 48.27 -19.09
CA GLY A 868 16.35 48.85 -17.79
C GLY A 868 15.16 48.89 -16.82
N LEU A 869 13.98 49.25 -17.32
CA LEU A 869 12.73 49.21 -16.55
C LEU A 869 12.33 47.77 -16.17
N VAL A 870 12.43 46.83 -17.12
CA VAL A 870 12.11 45.41 -16.86
C VAL A 870 13.03 44.84 -15.77
N TRP A 871 14.34 45.09 -15.85
CA TRP A 871 15.29 44.70 -14.80
C TRP A 871 14.91 45.27 -13.42
N LEU A 872 14.58 46.56 -13.36
CA LEU A 872 14.20 47.22 -12.11
C LEU A 872 12.92 46.61 -11.52
N ILE A 873 11.91 46.33 -12.35
CA ILE A 873 10.65 45.71 -11.92
C ILE A 873 10.89 44.30 -11.40
N ILE A 874 11.67 43.47 -12.12
CA ILE A 874 11.90 42.08 -11.71
C ILE A 874 12.75 42.00 -10.46
N ILE A 875 13.82 42.79 -10.34
CA ILE A 875 14.62 42.83 -9.11
C ILE A 875 13.74 43.21 -7.91
N SER A 876 12.86 44.20 -8.07
CA SER A 876 11.93 44.61 -7.02
C SER A 876 10.92 43.50 -6.68
N PHE A 877 10.28 42.90 -7.69
CA PHE A 877 9.30 41.81 -7.52
C PHE A 877 9.89 40.58 -6.83
N SER A 878 11.13 40.21 -7.16
CA SER A 878 11.84 39.07 -6.58
C SER A 878 12.34 39.34 -5.16
N SER A 879 12.71 40.59 -4.84
CA SER A 879 13.29 40.93 -3.52
C SER A 879 12.25 40.95 -2.41
N ILE A 880 11.02 41.37 -2.70
CA ILE A 880 9.93 41.54 -1.71
C ILE A 880 9.69 40.25 -0.87
N PRO A 881 9.34 39.08 -1.44
CA PRO A 881 9.06 37.87 -0.64
C PRO A 881 10.31 37.30 0.05
N VAL A 882 11.50 37.51 -0.53
CA VAL A 882 12.76 37.06 0.06
C VAL A 882 13.08 37.87 1.30
N MET A 883 12.85 39.19 1.28
CA MET A 883 13.00 40.06 2.45
C MET A 883 12.06 39.64 3.60
N PHE A 884 10.81 39.28 3.31
CA PHE A 884 9.87 38.76 4.31
C PHE A 884 10.23 37.37 4.84
N SER A 885 11.16 36.65 4.19
CA SER A 885 11.63 35.34 4.62
C SER A 885 12.84 35.39 5.58
N ILE A 886 13.48 36.54 5.72
CA ILE A 886 14.67 36.71 6.59
C ILE A 886 14.27 36.54 8.06
N ASN A 887 15.02 35.73 8.79
CA ASN A 887 14.79 35.42 10.21
C ASN A 887 13.41 34.82 10.54
N GLN A 888 12.74 34.21 9.55
CA GLN A 888 11.45 33.54 9.76
C GLN A 888 11.60 32.01 9.89
N PRO A 889 10.72 31.34 10.66
CA PRO A 889 10.65 29.88 10.72
C PRO A 889 10.22 29.30 9.36
N GLY A 890 10.61 28.05 9.07
CA GLY A 890 10.45 27.43 7.75
C GLY A 890 9.07 27.59 7.11
N HIS A 891 7.99 27.29 7.84
CA HIS A 891 6.62 27.42 7.33
C HIS A 891 6.18 28.85 6.91
N LEU A 892 6.94 29.91 7.23
CA LEU A 892 6.66 31.29 6.82
C LEU A 892 7.57 31.79 5.69
N ARG A 893 8.69 31.11 5.41
CA ARG A 893 9.62 31.45 4.31
C ARG A 893 9.02 31.11 2.96
N ILE A 894 9.34 31.86 1.90
CA ILE A 894 8.79 31.64 0.55
C ILE A 894 9.15 30.26 -0.04
N TYR A 895 10.31 29.70 0.29
CA TYR A 895 10.76 28.37 -0.12
C TYR A 895 10.46 27.26 0.90
N ALA A 896 9.75 27.58 1.98
CA ALA A 896 9.42 26.65 3.07
C ALA A 896 10.66 25.86 3.58
N TYR A 897 10.63 24.53 3.42
CA TYR A 897 11.70 23.59 3.78
C TYR A 897 12.45 23.03 2.56
N ASN A 898 12.30 23.64 1.37
CA ASN A 898 12.96 23.18 0.16
C ASN A 898 14.48 23.47 0.21
N SER A 899 15.29 22.40 0.24
CA SER A 899 16.77 22.44 0.28
C SER A 899 17.41 23.20 -0.90
N MET A 900 16.73 23.29 -2.05
CA MET A 900 17.21 24.02 -3.23
C MET A 900 16.81 25.51 -3.22
N CYS A 901 16.18 26.00 -2.15
CA CYS A 901 15.82 27.41 -1.96
C CYS A 901 14.85 27.95 -3.04
N MET A 902 14.12 27.08 -3.72
CA MET A 902 13.11 27.45 -4.72
C MET A 902 11.74 27.68 -4.05
N PRO A 903 10.95 28.70 -4.47
CA PRO A 903 9.63 28.98 -3.90
C PRO A 903 8.70 27.76 -3.88
N ASN A 904 8.17 27.43 -2.69
CA ASN A 904 7.31 26.26 -2.46
C ASN A 904 6.31 26.46 -1.30
N ASN A 905 6.09 27.69 -0.83
CA ASN A 905 5.24 27.92 0.33
C ASN A 905 3.81 28.29 -0.06
N TYR A 906 2.93 27.28 -0.12
CA TYR A 906 1.50 27.44 -0.37
C TYR A 906 0.70 27.91 0.85
N ARG A 907 1.35 28.00 2.03
CA ARG A 907 0.68 28.41 3.27
C ARG A 907 0.78 29.92 3.46
N GLY A 908 -0.33 30.50 3.91
CA GLY A 908 -0.46 31.93 4.15
C GLY A 908 -0.82 32.71 2.89
N ILE A 909 -1.71 33.70 3.05
CA ILE A 909 -2.31 34.47 1.96
C ILE A 909 -1.23 35.19 1.13
N PHE A 910 -0.23 35.77 1.79
CA PHE A 910 0.82 36.54 1.13
C PHE A 910 1.69 35.69 0.19
N ASN A 911 2.27 34.59 0.70
CA ASN A 911 3.15 33.72 -0.08
C ASN A 911 2.40 33.03 -1.23
N ALA A 912 1.18 32.55 -0.98
CA ALA A 912 0.32 31.97 -2.01
C ALA A 912 0.00 32.98 -3.12
N THR A 913 -0.39 34.21 -2.76
CA THR A 913 -0.74 35.27 -3.74
C THR A 913 0.46 35.67 -4.59
N TRP A 914 1.65 35.79 -3.97
CA TRP A 914 2.88 36.11 -4.71
C TRP A 914 3.24 34.99 -5.70
N MET A 915 3.17 33.72 -5.29
CA MET A 915 3.45 32.60 -6.20
C MET A 915 2.44 32.51 -7.34
N ILE A 916 1.15 32.72 -7.06
CA ILE A 916 0.11 32.79 -8.10
C ILE A 916 0.44 33.92 -9.08
N SER A 917 0.87 35.08 -8.59
CA SER A 917 1.26 36.23 -9.44
C SER A 917 2.47 35.90 -10.30
N TYR A 918 3.51 35.29 -9.71
CA TYR A 918 4.71 34.83 -10.41
C TYR A 918 4.37 33.87 -11.56
N LEU A 919 3.54 32.86 -11.31
CA LEU A 919 3.09 31.92 -12.36
C LEU A 919 2.22 32.59 -13.42
N SER A 920 1.30 33.46 -13.00
CA SER A 920 0.36 34.13 -13.90
C SER A 920 1.10 35.00 -14.90
N ILE A 921 2.13 35.74 -14.46
CA ILE A 921 2.97 36.54 -15.35
C ILE A 921 3.63 35.64 -16.40
N THR A 922 4.25 34.53 -16.01
CA THR A 922 4.90 33.60 -16.94
C THR A 922 3.92 33.02 -17.97
N VAL A 923 2.75 32.54 -17.51
CA VAL A 923 1.72 31.95 -18.39
C VAL A 923 1.16 32.99 -19.37
N ILE A 924 0.87 34.21 -18.91
CA ILE A 924 0.40 35.30 -19.78
C ILE A 924 1.43 35.60 -20.87
N VAL A 925 2.70 35.71 -20.49
CA VAL A 925 3.78 35.98 -21.45
C VAL A 925 3.88 34.85 -22.49
N TRP A 926 3.75 33.60 -22.09
CA TRP A 926 3.73 32.48 -23.03
C TRP A 926 2.54 32.47 -23.98
N ILE A 927 1.34 32.82 -23.49
CA ILE A 927 0.16 32.95 -24.35
C ILE A 927 0.41 34.03 -25.42
N ILE A 928 0.95 35.18 -25.01
CA ILE A 928 1.33 36.26 -25.93
C ILE A 928 2.35 35.75 -26.94
N MET A 929 3.35 35.00 -26.48
CA MET A 929 4.41 34.46 -27.31
C MET A 929 3.91 33.47 -28.35
N ILE A 930 3.11 32.48 -27.95
CA ILE A 930 2.50 31.51 -28.86
C ILE A 930 1.64 32.24 -29.91
N ALA A 931 0.86 33.24 -29.49
CA ALA A 931 0.06 34.05 -30.41
C ALA A 931 0.95 34.82 -31.41
N LEU A 932 2.02 35.47 -30.95
CA LEU A 932 2.96 36.20 -31.80
C LEU A 932 3.65 35.27 -32.80
N TYR A 933 4.16 34.10 -32.39
CA TYR A 933 4.81 33.16 -33.31
C TYR A 933 3.84 32.54 -34.31
N THR A 934 2.61 32.24 -33.89
CA THR A 934 1.57 31.78 -34.81
C THR A 934 1.34 32.82 -35.89
N ARG A 935 1.28 34.12 -35.54
CA ARG A 935 1.18 35.20 -36.51
C ARG A 935 2.43 35.40 -37.36
N ILE A 936 3.63 35.23 -36.80
CA ILE A 936 4.88 35.24 -37.58
C ILE A 936 4.84 34.14 -38.64
N PHE A 937 4.45 32.91 -38.27
CA PHE A 937 4.40 31.78 -39.19
C PHE A 937 3.35 31.98 -40.28
N MET A 938 2.17 32.50 -39.94
CA MET A 938 1.15 32.89 -40.92
C MET A 938 1.65 33.98 -41.87
N ALA A 939 2.34 35.01 -41.36
CA ALA A 939 2.91 36.08 -42.18
C ALA A 939 3.99 35.56 -43.13
N VAL A 940 4.84 34.63 -42.68
CA VAL A 940 5.86 33.96 -43.52
C VAL A 940 5.19 33.10 -44.60
N GLN A 941 4.13 32.36 -44.27
CA GLN A 941 3.37 31.56 -45.25
C GLN A 941 2.64 32.44 -46.28
N GLN A 942 2.02 33.54 -45.87
CA GLN A 942 1.34 34.47 -46.79
C GLN A 942 2.34 35.16 -47.73
N SER A 943 3.50 35.54 -47.20
CA SER A 943 4.61 36.11 -47.98
C SER A 943 5.25 35.11 -48.95
N SER A 944 5.05 33.80 -48.77
CA SER A 944 5.53 32.77 -49.72
C SER A 944 4.79 32.75 -51.06
N LYS A 945 3.60 33.38 -51.14
CA LYS A 945 2.77 33.42 -52.35
C LYS A 945 3.12 34.55 -53.33
N GLY A 946 4.02 35.45 -52.97
CA GLY A 946 4.54 36.49 -53.87
C GLY A 946 5.96 36.93 -53.48
N ILE A 947 6.92 36.80 -54.42
CA ILE A 947 8.35 37.22 -54.41
C ILE A 947 9.38 36.08 -54.24
N ARG A 948 10.57 36.29 -54.86
CA ARG A 948 11.74 35.41 -55.11
C ARG A 948 12.09 34.39 -54.00
N LYS A 949 12.32 33.14 -54.42
CA LYS A 949 12.68 31.95 -53.60
C LYS A 949 13.88 32.12 -52.63
N SER A 950 14.87 33.00 -52.88
CA SER A 950 16.09 33.04 -52.07
C SER A 950 15.95 33.80 -50.74
N SER A 951 15.26 34.94 -50.68
CA SER A 951 15.05 35.66 -49.40
C SER A 951 14.00 34.98 -48.51
N LEU A 952 13.17 34.14 -49.11
CA LEU A 952 12.15 33.33 -48.42
C LEU A 952 12.78 32.22 -47.56
N ASN A 953 13.85 31.59 -48.04
CA ASN A 953 14.59 30.58 -47.27
C ASN A 953 15.30 31.20 -46.05
N ASP A 954 15.89 32.40 -46.19
CA ASP A 954 16.60 33.06 -45.09
C ASP A 954 15.64 33.46 -43.94
N ASN A 955 14.45 33.99 -44.25
CA ASN A 955 13.43 34.34 -43.24
C ASN A 955 12.79 33.10 -42.58
N LYS A 956 12.59 32.02 -43.35
CA LYS A 956 12.06 30.74 -42.83
C LYS A 956 13.06 30.07 -41.87
N ILE A 957 14.34 30.03 -42.23
CA ILE A 957 15.42 29.49 -41.38
C ILE A 957 15.55 30.32 -40.08
N LEU A 958 15.45 31.65 -40.17
CA LEU A 958 15.49 32.53 -39.00
C LEU A 958 14.29 32.31 -38.06
N ALA A 959 13.08 32.13 -38.59
CA ALA A 959 11.87 31.87 -37.81
C ALA A 959 11.92 30.49 -37.11
N ILE A 960 12.43 29.45 -37.79
CA ILE A 960 12.64 28.12 -37.20
C ILE A 960 13.65 28.19 -36.05
N ARG A 961 14.77 28.91 -36.24
CA ARG A 961 15.79 29.14 -35.20
C ARG A 961 15.21 29.74 -33.93
N LEU A 962 14.35 30.75 -34.05
CA LEU A 962 13.71 31.43 -32.92
C LEU A 962 12.63 30.57 -32.25
N SER A 963 11.94 29.74 -33.04
CA SER A 963 10.94 28.79 -32.53
C SER A 963 11.58 27.69 -31.67
N LEU A 964 12.78 27.22 -32.01
CA LEU A 964 13.50 26.23 -31.20
C LEU A 964 13.89 26.76 -29.80
N ILE A 965 14.28 28.03 -29.70
CA ILE A 965 14.60 28.68 -28.42
C ILE A 965 13.31 28.86 -27.59
N LEU A 966 12.18 29.15 -28.23
CA LEU A 966 10.88 29.23 -27.57
C LEU A 966 10.44 27.87 -26.99
N ILE A 967 10.59 26.81 -27.80
CA ILE A 967 10.17 25.46 -27.43
C ILE A 967 11.04 24.94 -26.28
N SER A 968 12.36 25.20 -26.29
CA SER A 968 13.24 24.77 -25.19
C SER A 968 12.88 25.45 -23.86
N ASP A 969 12.50 26.74 -23.88
CA ASP A 969 12.02 27.46 -22.69
C ASP A 969 10.63 26.99 -22.23
N LEU A 970 9.71 26.70 -23.16
CA LEU A 970 8.40 26.16 -22.80
C LEU A 970 8.53 24.79 -22.09
N ILE A 971 9.35 23.90 -22.66
CA ILE A 971 9.58 22.55 -22.12
C ILE A 971 10.22 22.61 -20.73
N SER A 972 11.13 23.57 -20.48
CA SER A 972 11.84 23.68 -19.20
C SER A 972 10.96 24.04 -18.01
N TRP A 973 9.83 24.71 -18.26
CA TRP A 973 8.92 25.23 -17.24
C TRP A 973 7.64 24.39 -17.06
N LEU A 974 7.25 23.56 -18.04
CA LEU A 974 6.05 22.71 -17.95
C LEU A 974 5.99 21.88 -16.65
N PRO A 975 7.09 21.23 -16.21
CA PRO A 975 7.10 20.51 -14.94
C PRO A 975 6.82 21.41 -13.73
N TYR A 976 7.39 22.62 -13.71
CA TYR A 976 7.24 23.54 -12.57
C TYR A 976 5.80 24.04 -12.44
N LEU A 977 5.15 24.35 -13.57
CA LEU A 977 3.75 24.77 -13.62
C LEU A 977 2.80 23.68 -13.12
N TYR A 978 2.99 22.45 -13.59
CA TYR A 978 2.16 21.31 -13.19
C TYR A 978 2.16 21.11 -11.67
N ILE A 979 3.35 21.14 -11.06
CA ILE A 979 3.50 20.90 -9.63
C ILE A 979 2.93 22.05 -8.80
N THR A 980 3.21 23.28 -9.19
CA THR A 980 2.78 24.45 -8.40
C THR A 980 1.25 24.62 -8.45
N ILE A 981 0.61 24.30 -9.57
CA ILE A 981 -0.85 24.22 -9.67
C ILE A 981 -1.40 23.08 -8.81
N SER A 982 -0.77 21.90 -8.87
CA SER A 982 -1.17 20.75 -8.05
C SER A 982 -1.08 21.07 -6.55
N GLY A 983 -0.04 21.78 -6.11
CA GLY A 983 0.12 22.21 -4.72
C GLY A 983 -0.89 23.25 -4.24
N LEU A 984 -1.33 24.14 -5.13
CA LEU A 984 -2.40 25.10 -4.85
C LEU A 984 -3.77 24.42 -4.74
N ILE A 985 -4.04 23.38 -5.52
CA ILE A 985 -5.32 22.65 -5.52
C ILE A 985 -5.39 21.64 -4.36
N LEU A 986 -4.28 20.96 -4.04
CA LEU A 986 -4.22 19.83 -3.10
C LEU A 986 -3.76 20.23 -1.68
N GLU A 987 -3.92 21.51 -1.29
CA GLU A 987 -3.57 22.04 0.04
C GLU A 987 -2.13 21.65 0.50
N GLY A 988 -1.15 21.69 -0.40
CA GLY A 988 0.25 21.45 -0.07
C GLY A 988 0.68 19.99 0.06
N LYS A 989 -0.09 19.02 -0.44
CA LYS A 989 0.37 17.62 -0.64
C LYS A 989 1.21 17.47 -1.91
N VAL A 990 2.32 18.20 -1.99
CA VAL A 990 3.26 18.09 -3.10
C VAL A 990 4.51 17.35 -2.64
N ASP A 991 4.92 16.39 -3.45
CA ASP A 991 6.19 15.69 -3.26
C ASP A 991 7.37 16.66 -3.48
N THR A 992 8.11 16.93 -2.42
CA THR A 992 9.28 17.80 -2.39
C THR A 992 10.42 17.27 -3.26
N ILE A 993 10.47 15.96 -3.51
CA ILE A 993 11.45 15.32 -4.39
C ILE A 993 11.27 15.81 -5.83
N THR A 994 10.03 15.85 -6.32
CA THR A 994 9.76 16.29 -7.70
C THR A 994 10.13 17.77 -7.92
N LEU A 995 10.03 18.63 -6.90
CA LEU A 995 10.48 20.05 -6.99
C LEU A 995 12.00 20.19 -7.07
N GLN A 996 12.74 19.36 -6.32
CA GLN A 996 14.21 19.34 -6.40
C GLN A 996 14.68 18.91 -7.79
N PHE A 997 13.98 17.97 -8.43
CA PHE A 997 14.26 17.56 -9.81
C PHE A 997 14.12 18.73 -10.79
N ILE A 998 13.07 19.52 -10.66
CA ILE A 998 12.81 20.66 -11.55
C ILE A 998 13.83 21.77 -11.38
N ALA A 999 14.14 22.11 -10.12
CA ALA A 999 15.10 23.14 -9.77
C ALA A 999 16.53 22.81 -10.24
N THR A 1000 16.83 21.51 -10.37
CA THR A 1000 18.16 21.01 -10.73
C THR A 1000 18.29 20.72 -12.22
N PHE A 1001 17.28 20.09 -12.84
CA PHE A 1001 17.36 19.61 -14.23
C PHE A 1001 16.61 20.48 -15.22
N THR A 1002 15.33 20.77 -14.99
CA THR A 1002 14.47 21.23 -16.10
C THR A 1002 14.71 22.70 -16.41
N LEU A 1003 14.67 23.58 -15.42
CA LEU A 1003 14.85 25.02 -15.61
C LEU A 1003 16.28 25.42 -16.04
N PRO A 1004 17.36 24.91 -15.40
CA PRO A 1004 18.72 25.35 -15.74
C PRO A 1004 19.25 24.80 -17.08
N LEU A 1005 18.68 23.70 -17.58
CA LEU A 1005 19.09 23.09 -18.84
C LEU A 1005 18.87 24.03 -20.04
N ASN A 1006 17.80 24.85 -20.01
CA ASN A 1006 17.56 25.83 -21.06
C ASN A 1006 18.73 26.83 -21.18
N SER A 1007 19.21 27.34 -20.04
CA SER A 1007 20.34 28.29 -19.98
C SER A 1007 21.67 27.70 -20.49
N ALA A 1008 21.86 26.38 -20.42
CA ALA A 1008 23.04 25.71 -20.98
C ALA A 1008 22.92 25.44 -22.49
N ILE A 1009 21.71 25.18 -22.99
CA ILE A 1009 21.43 24.91 -24.41
C ILE A 1009 21.44 26.21 -25.23
N ASN A 1010 20.95 27.31 -24.65
CA ASN A 1010 20.82 28.63 -25.27
C ASN A 1010 22.08 29.08 -26.06
N PRO A 1011 23.31 29.07 -25.50
CA PRO A 1011 24.54 29.37 -26.22
C PRO A 1011 24.75 28.58 -27.52
N PHE A 1012 24.38 27.30 -27.54
CA PHE A 1012 24.50 26.44 -28.72
C PHE A 1012 23.47 26.80 -29.79
N LEU A 1013 22.22 27.09 -29.39
CA LEU A 1013 21.18 27.58 -30.30
C LEU A 1013 21.52 28.97 -30.89
N TYR A 1014 22.29 29.78 -30.15
CA TYR A 1014 22.81 31.06 -30.63
C TYR A 1014 23.96 30.90 -31.64
N THR A 1015 24.70 29.80 -31.62
CA THR A 1015 25.98 29.65 -32.35
C THR A 1015 25.95 28.61 -33.49
N LEU A 1016 25.31 27.45 -33.35
CA LEU A 1016 25.40 26.30 -34.27
C LEU A 1016 24.73 26.49 -35.65
N THR A 1017 23.84 27.46 -35.81
CA THR A 1017 23.12 27.71 -37.07
C THR A 1017 23.89 28.60 -38.07
N SER A 1018 25.12 29.02 -37.73
CA SER A 1018 25.97 29.80 -38.63
C SER A 1018 26.85 28.89 -39.52
N ILE A 1019 26.24 28.25 -40.52
CA ILE A 1019 26.97 27.44 -41.53
C ILE A 1019 28.08 28.26 -42.24
N LYS A 1020 27.98 29.59 -42.26
CA LYS A 1020 29.00 30.50 -42.81
C LYS A 1020 30.27 30.61 -41.96
N VAL A 1021 30.19 30.39 -40.65
CA VAL A 1021 31.37 30.44 -39.76
C VAL A 1021 32.10 29.10 -39.80
N LEU A 1022 31.40 27.96 -39.73
CA LEU A 1022 32.02 26.63 -39.80
C LEU A 1022 32.77 26.42 -41.14
N LYS A 1023 32.24 26.92 -42.26
CA LYS A 1023 32.92 26.89 -43.57
C LYS A 1023 34.17 27.78 -43.63
N ARG A 1024 34.24 28.86 -42.84
CA ARG A 1024 35.44 29.74 -42.79
C ARG A 1024 36.54 29.15 -41.93
N THR A 1025 36.20 28.42 -40.87
CA THR A 1025 37.20 27.80 -39.96
C THR A 1025 37.79 26.51 -40.53
N PHE A 1026 37.06 25.73 -41.33
CA PHE A 1026 37.53 24.43 -41.83
C PHE A 1026 37.97 24.37 -43.31
N LEU A 1027 37.65 25.36 -44.16
CA LEU A 1027 37.96 25.32 -45.61
C LEU A 1027 38.88 26.44 -46.12
N SER A 1028 39.66 27.09 -45.26
CA SER A 1028 40.67 28.06 -45.69
C SER A 1028 42.09 27.55 -45.43
N LYS A 1029 42.59 26.68 -46.33
CA LYS A 1029 44.00 26.65 -46.72
C LYS A 1029 44.12 26.14 -48.15
N LYS A 1030 44.17 27.10 -49.10
CA LYS A 1030 44.62 26.86 -50.48
C LYS A 1030 46.12 26.57 -50.50
N THR A 1031 46.44 25.54 -51.24
CA THR A 1031 47.72 25.03 -51.75
C THR A 1031 48.75 26.06 -52.24
N LYS A 1032 50.04 25.78 -52.02
CA LYS A 1032 51.16 25.98 -52.97
C LYS A 1032 52.22 24.87 -52.79
N PRO A 1033 53.02 24.54 -53.84
CA PRO A 1033 53.62 23.21 -54.01
C PRO A 1033 55.11 23.12 -53.62
N SER A 1034 55.54 21.91 -53.25
CA SER A 1034 56.76 21.19 -53.68
C SER A 1034 57.59 20.54 -52.55
N LYS A 1035 57.92 19.25 -52.79
CA LYS A 1035 59.04 18.38 -52.33
C LYS A 1035 59.26 18.29 -50.80
N SER A 1036 59.40 17.14 -50.15
CA SER A 1036 59.86 15.80 -50.52
C SER A 1036 59.55 14.79 -49.38
N ALA A 1037 59.56 13.49 -49.73
CA ALA A 1037 59.96 12.33 -48.92
C ALA A 1037 59.10 11.83 -47.72
N PHE A 1038 58.52 10.65 -47.97
CA PHE A 1038 58.57 9.40 -47.18
C PHE A 1038 57.56 9.05 -46.06
N SER A 1039 56.91 7.89 -46.32
CA SER A 1039 56.42 6.79 -45.46
C SER A 1039 55.31 6.99 -44.41
N SER A 1040 54.10 6.54 -44.83
CA SER A 1040 53.28 5.45 -44.29
C SER A 1040 52.98 5.26 -42.78
N GLN A 1041 51.67 5.00 -42.56
CA GLN A 1041 50.96 4.32 -41.46
C GLN A 1041 50.45 5.15 -40.27
N ALA A 1042 49.14 5.44 -40.28
CA ALA A 1042 48.22 5.17 -39.17
C ALA A 1042 46.77 5.44 -39.60
N VAL A 1043 45.99 4.38 -39.76
CA VAL A 1043 44.52 4.44 -39.80
C VAL A 1043 44.03 4.59 -38.36
N THR A 1044 43.35 5.68 -38.01
CA THR A 1044 42.64 5.82 -36.73
C THR A 1044 41.21 6.28 -36.91
N LYS A 1045 40.34 5.58 -36.18
CA LYS A 1045 38.87 5.65 -36.10
C LYS A 1045 38.36 7.01 -35.60
N SER A 1046 38.37 8.06 -36.42
CA SER A 1046 37.63 9.31 -36.12
C SER A 1046 36.64 9.75 -37.21
N SER A 1047 36.56 9.01 -38.32
CA SER A 1047 35.74 9.35 -39.48
C SER A 1047 34.30 8.81 -39.47
N VAL A 1048 33.91 8.03 -38.46
CA VAL A 1048 32.56 7.40 -38.41
C VAL A 1048 31.53 8.31 -37.71
N LEU A 1049 31.94 9.13 -36.72
CA LEU A 1049 31.03 10.02 -36.00
C LEU A 1049 30.60 11.24 -36.83
N SER A 1050 31.45 11.72 -37.73
CA SER A 1050 31.16 12.84 -38.62
C SER A 1050 30.20 12.47 -39.75
N MET A 1051 30.17 11.19 -40.15
CA MET A 1051 29.28 10.71 -41.21
C MET A 1051 27.85 10.49 -40.70
N GLN A 1052 27.68 10.03 -39.45
CA GLN A 1052 26.36 9.81 -38.85
C GLN A 1052 25.60 11.12 -38.55
N LEU A 1053 26.30 12.18 -38.15
CA LEU A 1053 25.70 13.49 -37.88
C LEU A 1053 25.17 14.17 -39.16
N VAL A 1054 25.81 13.90 -40.31
CA VAL A 1054 25.38 14.42 -41.62
C VAL A 1054 24.16 13.66 -42.15
N THR A 1055 24.06 12.36 -41.90
CA THR A 1055 22.84 11.57 -42.23
C THR A 1055 21.63 11.92 -41.37
N PHE A 1056 21.81 12.30 -40.10
CA PHE A 1056 20.70 12.71 -39.23
C PHE A 1056 20.09 14.07 -39.64
N VAL A 1057 20.91 14.96 -40.22
CA VAL A 1057 20.45 16.25 -40.73
C VAL A 1057 19.72 16.11 -42.08
N ASN A 1058 20.14 15.16 -42.93
CA ASN A 1058 19.50 14.92 -44.22
C ASN A 1058 18.19 14.12 -44.13
N THR A 1059 17.87 13.50 -43.00
CA THR A 1059 16.62 12.72 -42.80
C THR A 1059 15.48 13.55 -42.22
N VAL A 1060 15.70 14.83 -41.93
CA VAL A 1060 14.68 15.78 -41.43
C VAL A 1060 14.23 16.76 -42.53
N GLU A 1061 14.84 16.71 -43.72
CA GLU A 1061 14.45 17.50 -44.91
C GLU A 1061 13.66 16.71 -45.97
N ASP A 1062 13.42 15.41 -45.77
CA ASP A 1062 12.39 14.61 -46.47
C ASP A 1062 11.24 14.29 -45.49
#